data_AF-A0A7H8R797-F1
#
_entry.id   AF-A0A7H8R797-F1
#
_cell.length_a   1.000
_cell.length_b   1.000
_cell.length_c   1.000
_cell.angle_alpha   90.00
_cell.angle_beta   90.00
_cell.angle_gamma   90.00
#
_symmetry.space_group_name_H-M   'P 1'
#
loop_
_entity.id
_entity.type
_entity.pdbx_description
1 polymer ?
#
loop_
_entity_poly.entity_id
_entity_poly.type
_entity_poly.pdbx_seq_one_letter_code
_entity_poly.pdbx_strand_id
1 'polypeptide(L)'
;MPLVASTGKPRAILGLMTYGLDTSTGARITSLDEFNQHLDYFQSQGYNEIDTARIYIAGQQEAFTRQARWKERGLKLATKAYPTQPGKHKPENLRSDIETSLKELGTDQVDIFYLHAPDRSVPFAETLEEVNKLHKEGKFVELGLSNYTAFEVAEIVTLCAERGWVRPTIYQAMYNAITRAIETELVHACRRYGIDIVVYNPLAGGLLSGKIKSKDITPEDGRFSDKTVSGQRYRDRYFKEEIFKALQIIETAAAKHSLTLPEVALRWTAHHSALKIQNGGNDGVLVGVSSLDQLKSNLADLEKGPLPQDVVDALDEAWLVSKARTTNYWHLDLNKRFKILVVNPNTSTHMTDALKPIIEQLNYTDIHFDYFTAPPQSVTLPDGRVIDGIPSINSGEDSVKSAHHCRPFVEPLIPQYDAFLVACYSAHPLVGMLRATIAGLEAKARQEQSETLSVLGGEFSVKTRRYVTGIFEASVSSSLMLISAFHLQGDWSLHKVQAQDTFGIVSTGAVWKPELTTAVTAMLNGPDDKSAIVSEGSSSVPRFAGVETTGLTAGELHDTPADEVRKRMSDATARLLKNTSRPVRAVCLGCAGMAGMGEAVRAGCIQAYGQAEGESVHIVDGVVAGVGEIITIQAGQCGNNVGSQFWQQLCQEHGINQDGNLEDFATEGGDRKDVFFYQSDDTRYIPRAILLDLEPRVINGIQTGPYRNIYNPENFFIDSQGSGAGNNWASGYAQGDQVQEEIFDMIDREADGSDSLEGFMLLHSIAGGTGSGLGSYMLERMNDRFPKKLIQTYSVFPDAGAADVVVNPYNSLLTMRRLTQNADSVVVLDNGALSRIVADRMHVAEPSFQQTNQLVSTVMSASTTTLRYPGYMHNDLVGIIASLIPTPRAHFLVTSYTPFTSDNIEQARTVRKTTVLDVMRRLLQPKNRMVSVTPSKSSCYISILNIIQGEADPTDVHKSLLRIRERRLASFIPWGPASIQVALTKKSPYLQHTHRVSGLMLANHTSVATLFKRIVQQYDRLRKRNAFIDQYKKEAPFADGLGEFDEAKAVVVDLIKEYEAAEKENYLDPDAGQKEVIA
;
A
#
# COMPACT_ATOMS: atom_id res chain seq x y z
N MET A 1 16.87 -9.16 -41.26
CA MET A 1 15.71 -8.34 -41.66
C MET A 1 15.79 -8.09 -43.15
N PRO A 2 14.86 -8.60 -43.97
CA PRO A 2 14.65 -8.03 -45.30
C PRO A 2 14.08 -6.62 -45.11
N LEU A 3 14.75 -5.62 -45.67
CA LEU A 3 14.24 -4.26 -45.75
C LEU A 3 12.95 -4.26 -46.58
N VAL A 4 11.80 -4.13 -45.91
CA VAL A 4 10.57 -3.74 -46.60
C VAL A 4 10.77 -2.31 -47.05
N ALA A 5 10.90 -2.08 -48.36
CA ALA A 5 10.98 -0.75 -48.92
C ALA A 5 9.69 0.01 -48.56
N SER A 6 9.81 1.13 -47.84
CA SER A 6 8.71 2.04 -47.58
C SER A 6 8.16 2.55 -48.91
N THR A 7 6.95 2.14 -49.26
CA THR A 7 6.25 2.56 -50.49
C THR A 7 5.70 3.99 -50.38
N GLY A 8 5.94 4.69 -49.27
CA GLY A 8 5.39 6.02 -48.97
C GLY A 8 3.87 6.01 -48.70
N LYS A 9 3.20 4.86 -48.84
CA LYS A 9 1.76 4.69 -48.60
C LYS A 9 1.46 4.25 -47.17
N PRO A 10 0.27 4.57 -46.62
CA PRO A 10 -0.21 4.02 -45.36
C PRO A 10 -0.21 2.48 -45.39
N ARG A 11 0.23 1.78 -44.35
CA ARG A 11 0.12 0.31 -44.30
C ARG A 11 -1.35 -0.11 -44.11
N ALA A 12 -2.03 -0.50 -45.19
CA ALA A 12 -3.39 -1.03 -45.15
C ALA A 12 -3.39 -2.55 -45.21
N ILE A 13 -4.22 -3.19 -44.39
CA ILE A 13 -4.36 -4.65 -44.29
C ILE A 13 -5.83 -5.01 -44.54
N LEU A 14 -6.10 -5.93 -45.47
CA LEU A 14 -7.48 -6.34 -45.77
C LEU A 14 -7.97 -7.37 -44.73
N GLY A 15 -8.98 -6.99 -43.95
CA GLY A 15 -9.59 -7.87 -42.94
C GLY A 15 -10.65 -8.79 -43.55
N LEU A 16 -10.50 -10.10 -43.36
CA LEU A 16 -11.31 -11.10 -44.06
C LEU A 16 -12.51 -11.66 -43.26
N MET A 17 -12.85 -11.04 -42.12
CA MET A 17 -13.94 -11.49 -41.23
C MET A 17 -15.31 -11.60 -41.93
N THR A 18 -15.55 -10.89 -43.03
CA THR A 18 -16.81 -10.85 -43.79
C THR A 18 -16.79 -11.70 -45.07
N TYR A 19 -15.72 -12.45 -45.33
CA TYR A 19 -15.53 -13.23 -46.56
C TYR A 19 -15.77 -14.71 -46.28
N GLY A 20 -16.79 -15.30 -46.91
CA GLY A 20 -17.11 -16.71 -46.72
C GLY A 20 -18.46 -17.07 -47.31
N LEU A 21 -18.74 -18.37 -47.43
CA LEU A 21 -19.91 -18.85 -48.19
C LEU A 21 -21.24 -18.69 -47.43
N ASP A 22 -21.21 -18.69 -46.10
CA ASP A 22 -22.42 -18.74 -45.26
C ASP A 22 -22.76 -17.39 -44.61
N THR A 23 -23.84 -16.77 -45.08
CA THR A 23 -24.34 -15.49 -44.57
C THR A 23 -24.86 -15.56 -43.14
N SER A 24 -25.31 -16.74 -42.66
CA SER A 24 -25.81 -16.93 -41.30
C SER A 24 -24.70 -16.76 -40.24
N THR A 25 -23.45 -16.97 -40.65
CA THR A 25 -22.25 -16.81 -39.81
C THR A 25 -21.62 -15.41 -39.91
N GLY A 26 -22.29 -14.49 -40.61
CA GLY A 26 -21.88 -13.08 -40.75
C GLY A 26 -21.14 -12.75 -42.05
N ALA A 27 -21.04 -13.68 -43.00
CA ALA A 27 -20.43 -13.41 -44.31
C ALA A 27 -21.26 -12.40 -45.13
N ARG A 28 -20.55 -11.57 -45.90
CA ARG A 28 -21.11 -10.55 -46.79
C ARG A 28 -20.57 -10.69 -48.21
N ILE A 29 -19.30 -11.08 -48.35
CA ILE A 29 -18.69 -11.44 -49.63
C ILE A 29 -18.72 -12.96 -49.74
N THR A 30 -19.66 -13.48 -50.53
CA THR A 30 -20.01 -14.91 -50.53
C THR A 30 -19.59 -15.66 -51.78
N SER A 31 -19.15 -14.95 -52.83
CA SER A 31 -18.67 -15.58 -54.06
C SER A 31 -17.16 -15.46 -54.19
N LEU A 32 -16.54 -16.50 -54.75
CA LEU A 32 -15.10 -16.53 -54.99
C LEU A 32 -14.68 -15.48 -56.03
N ASP A 33 -15.53 -15.22 -57.04
CA ASP A 33 -15.28 -14.23 -58.08
C ASP A 33 -15.23 -12.82 -57.49
N GLU A 34 -16.19 -12.47 -56.62
CA GLU A 34 -16.18 -11.18 -55.93
C GLU A 34 -14.96 -11.05 -55.00
N PHE A 35 -14.60 -12.11 -54.27
CA PHE A 35 -13.40 -12.10 -53.44
C PHE A 35 -12.13 -11.87 -54.29
N ASN A 36 -12.01 -12.55 -55.43
CA ASN A 36 -10.89 -12.33 -56.36
C ASN A 36 -10.84 -10.89 -56.86
N GLN A 37 -11.98 -10.27 -57.20
CA GLN A 37 -12.02 -8.85 -57.59
C GLN A 37 -11.52 -7.91 -56.49
N HIS A 38 -11.81 -8.22 -55.22
CA HIS A 38 -11.29 -7.44 -54.08
C HIS A 38 -9.77 -7.57 -53.98
N LEU A 39 -9.24 -8.79 -54.09
CA LEU A 39 -7.80 -9.05 -54.05
C LEU A 39 -7.07 -8.38 -55.23
N ASP A 40 -7.61 -8.53 -56.45
CA ASP A 40 -7.06 -7.91 -57.66
C ASP A 40 -6.98 -6.39 -57.51
N TYR A 41 -8.05 -5.77 -57.03
CA TYR A 41 -8.07 -4.32 -56.80
C TYR A 41 -7.10 -3.91 -55.70
N PHE A 42 -7.10 -4.61 -54.54
CA PHE A 42 -6.20 -4.31 -53.43
C PHE A 42 -4.72 -4.36 -53.84
N GLN A 43 -4.33 -5.39 -54.61
CA GLN A 43 -2.98 -5.52 -55.16
C GLN A 43 -2.68 -4.45 -56.22
N SER A 44 -3.65 -4.09 -57.07
CA SER A 44 -3.47 -3.01 -58.06
C SER A 44 -3.16 -1.65 -57.42
N GLN A 45 -3.60 -1.44 -56.17
CA GLN A 45 -3.31 -0.22 -55.40
C GLN A 45 -1.95 -0.28 -54.67
N GLY A 46 -1.24 -1.41 -54.73
CA GLY A 46 0.07 -1.62 -54.13
C GLY A 46 0.04 -2.22 -52.71
N TYR A 47 -1.10 -2.75 -52.27
CA TYR A 47 -1.23 -3.42 -50.97
C TYR A 47 -1.19 -4.95 -51.12
N ASN A 48 -0.62 -5.66 -50.14
CA ASN A 48 -0.41 -7.11 -50.22
C ASN A 48 -0.60 -7.87 -48.89
N GLU A 49 -1.09 -7.22 -47.83
CA GLU A 49 -1.33 -7.86 -46.53
C GLU A 49 -2.80 -8.20 -46.31
N ILE A 50 -3.09 -9.45 -45.93
CA ILE A 50 -4.44 -9.94 -45.62
C ILE A 50 -4.50 -10.59 -44.22
N ASP A 51 -5.63 -10.40 -43.54
CA ASP A 51 -5.81 -10.80 -42.14
C ASP A 51 -7.03 -11.71 -41.97
N THR A 52 -6.81 -12.92 -41.47
CA THR A 52 -7.84 -13.90 -41.13
C THR A 52 -7.68 -14.44 -39.70
N ALA A 53 -8.61 -15.27 -39.25
CA ALA A 53 -8.55 -16.04 -38.02
C ALA A 53 -9.35 -17.34 -38.15
N ARG A 54 -8.94 -18.39 -37.43
CA ARG A 54 -9.64 -19.68 -37.38
C ARG A 54 -11.12 -19.55 -37.00
N ILE A 55 -11.49 -18.57 -36.18
CA ILE A 55 -12.87 -18.38 -35.72
C ILE A 55 -13.79 -17.68 -36.75
N TYR A 56 -13.23 -17.09 -37.81
CA TYR A 56 -14.02 -16.32 -38.77
C TYR A 56 -14.91 -17.23 -39.62
N ILE A 57 -16.16 -16.78 -39.85
CA ILE A 57 -17.19 -17.51 -40.62
C ILE A 57 -17.29 -18.97 -40.15
N ALA A 58 -17.42 -19.14 -38.82
CA ALA A 58 -17.50 -20.45 -38.15
C ALA A 58 -16.41 -21.46 -38.58
N GLY A 59 -15.19 -20.97 -38.88
CA GLY A 59 -14.07 -21.81 -39.30
C GLY A 59 -13.99 -22.12 -40.79
N GLN A 60 -14.74 -21.42 -41.64
CA GLN A 60 -14.68 -21.65 -43.10
C GLN A 60 -13.85 -20.61 -43.85
N GLN A 61 -13.47 -19.51 -43.20
CA GLN A 61 -12.78 -18.38 -43.85
C GLN A 61 -11.43 -18.81 -44.44
N GLU A 62 -10.60 -19.54 -43.69
CA GLU A 62 -9.23 -19.90 -44.09
C GLU A 62 -9.22 -20.78 -45.35
N ALA A 63 -10.11 -21.77 -45.43
CA ALA A 63 -10.32 -22.58 -46.63
C ALA A 63 -10.79 -21.74 -47.83
N PHE A 64 -11.62 -20.72 -47.61
CA PHE A 64 -12.06 -19.81 -48.66
C PHE A 64 -10.91 -18.93 -49.17
N THR A 65 -10.02 -18.48 -48.28
CA THR A 65 -8.78 -17.77 -48.64
C THR A 65 -7.86 -18.63 -49.50
N ARG A 66 -7.72 -19.92 -49.20
CA ARG A 66 -7.02 -20.88 -50.07
C ARG A 66 -7.62 -20.96 -51.47
N GLN A 67 -8.95 -21.04 -51.59
CA GLN A 67 -9.63 -21.08 -52.90
C GLN A 67 -9.35 -19.84 -53.74
N ALA A 68 -9.15 -18.69 -53.08
CA ALA A 68 -8.77 -17.42 -53.74
C ALA A 68 -7.29 -17.34 -54.16
N ARG A 69 -6.52 -18.44 -53.99
CA ARG A 69 -5.12 -18.58 -54.43
C ARG A 69 -4.20 -17.50 -53.87
N TRP A 70 -4.37 -17.20 -52.58
CA TRP A 70 -3.63 -16.12 -51.90
C TRP A 70 -2.11 -16.28 -52.00
N LYS A 71 -1.62 -17.52 -51.96
CA LYS A 71 -0.19 -17.85 -52.00
C LYS A 71 0.41 -17.62 -53.38
N GLU A 72 -0.29 -18.05 -54.44
CA GLU A 72 0.09 -17.82 -55.84
C GLU A 72 0.09 -16.32 -56.19
N ARG A 73 -0.73 -15.54 -55.49
CA ARG A 73 -0.77 -14.07 -55.58
C ARG A 73 0.36 -13.37 -54.84
N GLY A 74 1.12 -14.08 -54.01
CA GLY A 74 2.20 -13.50 -53.19
C GLY A 74 1.71 -12.59 -52.06
N LEU A 75 0.52 -12.85 -51.50
CA LEU A 75 -0.02 -12.08 -50.38
C LEU A 75 0.64 -12.48 -49.05
N LYS A 76 0.94 -11.49 -48.20
CA LYS A 76 1.35 -11.70 -46.80
C LYS A 76 0.10 -12.03 -45.98
N LEU A 77 0.12 -13.11 -45.21
CA LEU A 77 -1.06 -13.63 -44.50
C LEU A 77 -0.86 -13.70 -42.98
N ALA A 78 -1.84 -13.17 -42.25
CA ALA A 78 -1.97 -13.37 -40.81
C ALA A 78 -3.13 -14.33 -40.46
N THR A 79 -2.90 -15.26 -39.54
CA THR A 79 -3.96 -16.02 -38.87
C THR A 79 -3.86 -15.92 -37.34
N LYS A 80 -4.89 -16.40 -36.61
CA LYS A 80 -5.01 -16.24 -35.16
C LYS A 80 -5.67 -17.42 -34.47
N ALA A 81 -5.19 -17.71 -33.27
CA ALA A 81 -5.86 -18.58 -32.30
C ALA A 81 -6.63 -17.73 -31.27
N TYR A 82 -7.93 -17.99 -31.11
CA TYR A 82 -8.79 -17.29 -30.14
C TYR A 82 -9.19 -18.25 -29.01
N PRO A 83 -9.02 -17.87 -27.73
CA PRO A 83 -9.36 -18.73 -26.61
C PRO A 83 -10.87 -18.70 -26.35
N THR A 84 -11.62 -19.57 -27.03
CA THR A 84 -13.08 -19.65 -26.88
C THR A 84 -13.52 -20.18 -25.51
N GLN A 85 -12.63 -20.85 -24.79
CA GLN A 85 -12.85 -21.41 -23.47
C GLN A 85 -11.53 -21.45 -22.67
N PRO A 86 -11.57 -21.54 -21.33
CA PRO A 86 -10.38 -21.74 -20.51
C PRO A 86 -9.58 -22.98 -20.95
N GLY A 87 -8.25 -22.86 -20.97
CA GLY A 87 -7.34 -23.94 -21.35
C GLY A 87 -7.12 -24.06 -22.86
N LYS A 88 -7.71 -23.18 -23.67
CA LYS A 88 -7.59 -23.24 -25.13
C LYS A 88 -6.19 -22.88 -25.61
N HIS A 89 -5.41 -22.12 -24.83
CA HIS A 89 -4.00 -21.85 -25.13
C HIS A 89 -3.01 -22.86 -24.51
N LYS A 90 -3.48 -24.04 -24.08
CA LYS A 90 -2.59 -25.14 -23.73
C LYS A 90 -1.80 -25.63 -24.96
N PRO A 91 -0.60 -26.20 -24.79
CA PRO A 91 0.28 -26.57 -25.89
C PRO A 91 -0.38 -27.41 -26.99
N GLU A 92 -1.10 -28.47 -26.58
CA GLU A 92 -1.73 -29.42 -27.51
C GLU A 92 -2.83 -28.74 -28.34
N ASN A 93 -3.56 -27.82 -27.71
CA ASN A 93 -4.65 -27.10 -28.34
C ASN A 93 -4.14 -26.04 -29.34
N LEU A 94 -3.08 -25.30 -28.98
CA LEU A 94 -2.46 -24.33 -29.89
C LEU A 94 -1.84 -25.00 -31.11
N ARG A 95 -1.16 -26.13 -30.90
CA ARG A 95 -0.62 -26.94 -31.99
C ARG A 95 -1.72 -27.44 -32.92
N SER A 96 -2.79 -27.99 -32.37
CA SER A 96 -3.95 -28.45 -33.14
C SER A 96 -4.58 -27.31 -33.96
N ASP A 97 -4.74 -26.13 -33.36
CA ASP A 97 -5.32 -24.96 -34.03
C ASP A 97 -4.46 -24.49 -35.20
N ILE A 98 -3.14 -24.31 -35.01
CA ILE A 98 -2.27 -23.83 -36.09
C ILE A 98 -2.11 -24.87 -37.20
N GLU A 99 -2.03 -26.16 -36.88
CA GLU A 99 -1.94 -27.23 -37.89
C GLU A 99 -3.21 -27.31 -38.73
N THR A 100 -4.38 -27.11 -38.11
CA THR A 100 -5.66 -27.03 -38.82
C THR A 100 -5.71 -25.80 -39.72
N SER A 101 -5.33 -24.63 -39.22
CA SER A 101 -5.26 -23.40 -40.01
C SER A 101 -4.33 -23.54 -41.22
N LEU A 102 -3.14 -24.10 -41.04
CA LEU A 102 -2.18 -24.36 -42.12
C LEU A 102 -2.75 -25.30 -43.20
N LYS A 103 -3.40 -26.38 -42.78
CA LYS A 103 -4.08 -27.32 -43.68
C LYS A 103 -5.18 -26.64 -44.51
N GLU A 104 -6.00 -25.82 -43.87
CA GLU A 104 -7.11 -25.11 -44.52
C GLU A 104 -6.62 -24.01 -45.46
N LEU A 105 -5.57 -23.28 -45.06
CA LEU A 105 -4.90 -22.27 -45.87
C LEU A 105 -4.08 -22.88 -47.03
N GLY A 106 -3.76 -24.17 -46.97
CA GLY A 106 -2.99 -24.87 -47.99
C GLY A 106 -1.51 -24.49 -48.00
N THR A 107 -0.93 -24.25 -46.81
CA THR A 107 0.48 -23.85 -46.66
C THR A 107 1.10 -24.50 -45.43
N ASP A 108 2.42 -24.61 -45.39
CA ASP A 108 3.16 -25.11 -44.22
C ASP A 108 3.60 -23.99 -43.26
N GLN A 109 3.53 -22.74 -43.72
CA GLN A 109 3.93 -21.54 -42.99
C GLN A 109 3.01 -20.36 -43.32
N VAL A 110 2.73 -19.52 -42.30
CA VAL A 110 2.10 -18.19 -42.42
C VAL A 110 3.07 -17.08 -42.01
N ASP A 111 2.82 -15.85 -42.45
CA ASP A 111 3.72 -14.73 -42.11
C ASP A 111 3.52 -14.28 -40.66
N ILE A 112 2.28 -14.19 -40.19
CA ILE A 112 1.98 -13.71 -38.83
C ILE A 112 1.02 -14.66 -38.14
N PHE A 113 1.38 -15.10 -36.94
CA PHE A 113 0.49 -15.85 -36.06
C PHE A 113 0.15 -15.02 -34.82
N TYR A 114 -1.13 -14.66 -34.66
CA TYR A 114 -1.59 -13.92 -33.49
C TYR A 114 -2.13 -14.85 -32.40
N LEU A 115 -1.72 -14.60 -31.17
CA LEU A 115 -2.56 -14.90 -30.02
C LEU A 115 -3.66 -13.83 -29.96
N HIS A 116 -4.89 -14.21 -30.31
CA HIS A 116 -5.98 -13.27 -30.62
C HIS A 116 -6.56 -12.56 -29.38
N ALA A 117 -6.44 -13.18 -28.21
CA ALA A 117 -6.78 -12.65 -26.89
C ALA A 117 -6.01 -13.44 -25.82
N PRO A 118 -5.83 -12.91 -24.60
CA PRO A 118 -5.22 -13.65 -23.49
C PRO A 118 -6.12 -14.78 -23.02
N ASP A 119 -5.56 -15.99 -22.92
CA ASP A 119 -6.14 -17.07 -22.13
C ASP A 119 -5.52 -17.03 -20.73
N ARG A 120 -6.14 -16.26 -19.83
CA ARG A 120 -5.63 -16.06 -18.46
C ARG A 120 -5.76 -17.30 -17.56
N SER A 121 -6.35 -18.39 -18.07
CA SER A 121 -6.44 -19.65 -17.34
C SER A 121 -5.21 -20.56 -17.55
N VAL A 122 -4.37 -20.25 -18.53
CA VAL A 122 -3.11 -20.94 -18.84
C VAL A 122 -1.96 -19.98 -18.53
N PRO A 123 -0.94 -20.39 -17.78
CA PRO A 123 0.26 -19.56 -17.60
C PRO A 123 0.87 -19.20 -18.95
N PHE A 124 1.15 -17.91 -19.19
CA PHE A 124 1.70 -17.48 -20.48
C PHE A 124 3.01 -18.18 -20.85
N ALA A 125 3.80 -18.61 -19.87
CA ALA A 125 5.01 -19.40 -20.10
C ALA A 125 4.74 -20.71 -20.86
N GLU A 126 3.66 -21.42 -20.51
CA GLU A 126 3.29 -22.69 -21.13
C GLU A 126 2.85 -22.46 -22.59
N THR A 127 2.00 -21.45 -22.80
CA THR A 127 1.58 -20.99 -24.13
C THR A 127 2.77 -20.58 -25.00
N LEU A 128 3.66 -19.74 -24.48
CA LEU A 128 4.78 -19.17 -25.24
C LEU A 128 5.88 -20.19 -25.53
N GLU A 129 6.07 -21.18 -24.66
CA GLU A 129 6.98 -22.29 -24.95
C GLU A 129 6.53 -23.04 -26.22
N GLU A 130 5.24 -23.35 -26.31
CA GLU A 130 4.69 -24.03 -27.48
C GLU A 130 4.74 -23.14 -28.73
N VAL A 131 4.37 -21.86 -28.61
CA VAL A 131 4.51 -20.88 -29.69
C VAL A 131 5.95 -20.82 -30.21
N ASN A 132 6.94 -20.89 -29.32
CA ASN A 132 8.33 -20.90 -29.71
C ASN A 132 8.75 -22.21 -30.42
N LYS A 133 8.21 -23.37 -30.01
CA LYS A 133 8.42 -24.64 -30.73
C LYS A 133 7.85 -24.55 -32.15
N LEU A 134 6.62 -24.07 -32.29
CA LEU A 134 5.96 -23.85 -33.58
C LEU A 134 6.74 -22.88 -34.48
N HIS A 135 7.31 -21.80 -33.92
CA HIS A 135 8.18 -20.89 -34.68
C HIS A 135 9.47 -21.58 -35.15
N LYS A 136 10.13 -22.36 -34.29
CA LYS A 136 11.35 -23.12 -34.66
C LYS A 136 11.08 -24.20 -35.70
N GLU A 137 9.89 -24.78 -35.70
CA GLU A 137 9.39 -25.68 -36.74
C GLU A 137 9.03 -24.97 -38.04
N GLY A 138 9.08 -23.63 -38.08
CA GLY A 138 8.80 -22.84 -39.27
C GLY A 138 7.31 -22.69 -39.57
N LYS A 139 6.41 -22.91 -38.60
CA LYS A 139 4.95 -22.82 -38.81
C LYS A 139 4.48 -21.37 -39.02
N PHE A 140 5.23 -20.39 -38.51
CA PHE A 140 4.99 -18.97 -38.76
C PHE A 140 6.29 -18.16 -38.68
N VAL A 141 6.30 -16.94 -39.24
CA VAL A 141 7.48 -16.04 -39.26
C VAL A 141 7.46 -15.03 -38.10
N GLU A 142 6.35 -14.32 -37.89
CA GLU A 142 6.21 -13.28 -36.87
C GLU A 142 5.16 -13.66 -35.83
N LEU A 143 5.49 -13.45 -34.55
CA LEU A 143 4.52 -13.58 -33.46
C LEU A 143 3.76 -12.26 -33.29
N GLY A 144 2.43 -12.34 -33.29
CA GLY A 144 1.53 -11.24 -32.99
C GLY A 144 0.78 -11.42 -31.67
N LEU A 145 0.50 -10.32 -30.99
CA LEU A 145 -0.46 -10.29 -29.87
C LEU A 145 -1.69 -9.47 -30.25
N SER A 146 -2.85 -9.81 -29.70
CA SER A 146 -4.06 -9.02 -29.87
C SER A 146 -4.84 -9.02 -28.57
N ASN A 147 -5.38 -7.86 -28.18
CA ASN A 147 -6.23 -7.71 -26.99
C ASN A 147 -5.55 -8.08 -25.63
N TYR A 148 -4.23 -7.97 -25.53
CA TYR A 148 -3.49 -8.05 -24.26
C TYR A 148 -3.33 -6.66 -23.64
N THR A 149 -3.40 -6.57 -22.31
CA THR A 149 -3.13 -5.31 -21.60
C THR A 149 -1.65 -4.93 -21.69
N ALA A 150 -1.32 -3.66 -21.43
CA ALA A 150 0.05 -3.15 -21.53
C ALA A 150 1.06 -3.92 -20.63
N PHE A 151 0.64 -4.33 -19.43
CA PHE A 151 1.48 -5.11 -18.52
C PHE A 151 1.66 -6.56 -18.98
N GLU A 152 0.64 -7.19 -19.56
CA GLU A 152 0.77 -8.54 -20.14
C GLU A 152 1.70 -8.54 -21.35
N VAL A 153 1.67 -7.49 -22.18
CA VAL A 153 2.65 -7.32 -23.27
C VAL A 153 4.06 -7.22 -22.70
N ALA A 154 4.27 -6.46 -21.63
CA ALA A 154 5.57 -6.35 -20.97
C ALA A 154 6.04 -7.69 -20.38
N GLU A 155 5.16 -8.43 -19.72
CA GLU A 155 5.42 -9.77 -19.18
C GLU A 155 5.83 -10.75 -20.29
N ILE A 156 5.04 -10.85 -21.36
CA ILE A 156 5.30 -11.75 -22.50
C ILE A 156 6.63 -11.42 -23.17
N VAL A 157 6.91 -10.15 -23.45
CA VAL A 157 8.17 -9.75 -24.08
C VAL A 157 9.37 -10.07 -23.19
N THR A 158 9.25 -9.82 -21.89
CA THR A 158 10.32 -10.07 -20.91
C THR A 158 10.58 -11.57 -20.79
N LEU A 159 9.52 -12.36 -20.66
CA LEU A 159 9.60 -13.82 -20.56
C LEU A 159 10.22 -14.44 -21.81
N CYS A 160 9.81 -14.00 -23.01
CA CYS A 160 10.43 -14.45 -24.25
C CYS A 160 11.90 -14.05 -24.34
N ALA A 161 12.26 -12.84 -23.90
CA ALA A 161 13.64 -12.38 -23.91
C ALA A 161 14.53 -13.19 -22.95
N GLU A 162 14.07 -13.45 -21.73
CA GLU A 162 14.79 -14.23 -20.71
C GLU A 162 15.03 -15.68 -21.14
N ARG A 163 14.04 -16.30 -21.80
CA ARG A 163 14.11 -17.70 -22.22
C ARG A 163 14.64 -17.90 -23.64
N GLY A 164 15.03 -16.82 -24.34
CA GLY A 164 15.50 -16.87 -25.72
C GLY A 164 14.43 -17.40 -26.70
N TRP A 165 13.15 -17.08 -26.43
CA TRP A 165 12.02 -17.45 -27.28
C TRP A 165 11.69 -16.36 -28.30
N VAL A 166 10.93 -16.73 -29.34
CA VAL A 166 10.39 -15.76 -30.31
C VAL A 166 9.60 -14.67 -29.57
N ARG A 167 9.95 -13.41 -29.84
CA ARG A 167 9.27 -12.25 -29.24
C ARG A 167 8.18 -11.74 -30.17
N PRO A 168 7.09 -11.19 -29.63
CA PRO A 168 6.09 -10.54 -30.47
C PRO A 168 6.70 -9.29 -31.14
N THR A 169 6.38 -9.11 -32.42
CA THR A 169 6.82 -7.96 -33.24
C THR A 169 5.66 -7.06 -33.65
N ILE A 170 4.43 -7.56 -33.53
CA ILE A 170 3.23 -6.84 -33.95
C ILE A 170 2.10 -7.01 -32.93
N TYR A 171 1.31 -5.95 -32.74
CA TYR A 171 0.17 -5.93 -31.84
C TYR A 171 -1.08 -5.46 -32.58
N GLN A 172 -2.17 -6.21 -32.47
CA GLN A 172 -3.46 -5.86 -33.04
C GLN A 172 -4.43 -5.30 -31.97
N ALA A 173 -4.86 -4.05 -32.12
CA ALA A 173 -5.66 -3.32 -31.13
C ALA A 173 -6.99 -2.77 -31.69
N MET A 174 -8.01 -2.65 -30.85
CA MET A 174 -9.19 -1.84 -31.21
C MET A 174 -8.88 -0.36 -31.00
N TYR A 175 -9.05 0.45 -32.04
CA TYR A 175 -8.77 1.88 -31.95
C TYR A 175 -9.50 2.68 -33.02
N ASN A 176 -10.07 3.81 -32.63
CA ASN A 176 -10.73 4.78 -33.51
C ASN A 176 -10.95 6.10 -32.74
N ALA A 177 -11.48 7.11 -33.42
CA ALA A 177 -11.62 8.47 -32.88
C ALA A 177 -12.46 8.58 -31.60
N ILE A 178 -13.32 7.61 -31.30
CA ILE A 178 -14.17 7.56 -30.10
C ILE A 178 -13.83 6.36 -29.19
N THR A 179 -12.70 5.67 -29.44
CA THR A 179 -12.21 4.55 -28.63
C THR A 179 -10.70 4.63 -28.57
N ARG A 180 -10.17 5.52 -27.72
CA ARG A 180 -8.75 5.87 -27.67
C ARG A 180 -8.00 5.37 -26.42
N ALA A 181 -8.62 4.49 -25.63
CA ALA A 181 -8.08 4.06 -24.33
C ALA A 181 -6.67 3.43 -24.40
N ILE A 182 -6.25 2.89 -25.56
CA ILE A 182 -4.91 2.32 -25.75
C ILE A 182 -3.78 3.36 -25.70
N GLU A 183 -4.09 4.66 -25.89
CA GLU A 183 -3.09 5.73 -25.97
C GLU A 183 -2.34 5.94 -24.66
N THR A 184 -2.99 5.73 -23.51
CA THR A 184 -2.42 6.01 -22.19
C THR A 184 -1.20 5.12 -21.90
N GLU A 185 -1.32 3.81 -22.14
CA GLU A 185 -0.31 2.84 -21.69
C GLU A 185 0.15 1.89 -22.80
N LEU A 186 -0.79 1.27 -23.53
CA LEU A 186 -0.47 0.21 -24.49
C LEU A 186 0.37 0.72 -25.67
N VAL A 187 0.04 1.88 -26.24
CA VAL A 187 0.86 2.47 -27.31
C VAL A 187 2.30 2.66 -26.83
N HIS A 188 2.48 3.21 -25.62
CA HIS A 188 3.79 3.42 -25.02
C HIS A 188 4.54 2.10 -24.79
N ALA A 189 3.85 1.06 -24.30
CA ALA A 189 4.42 -0.27 -24.10
C ALA A 189 4.90 -0.88 -25.43
N CYS A 190 4.06 -0.87 -26.47
CA CYS A 190 4.44 -1.36 -27.81
C CYS A 190 5.66 -0.59 -28.36
N ARG A 191 5.70 0.73 -28.24
CA ARG A 191 6.89 1.52 -28.64
C ARG A 191 8.14 1.14 -27.87
N ARG A 192 8.03 0.93 -26.55
CA ARG A 192 9.15 0.59 -25.68
C ARG A 192 9.82 -0.72 -26.08
N TYR A 193 9.04 -1.68 -26.58
CA TYR A 193 9.51 -3.02 -26.95
C TYR A 193 9.77 -3.19 -28.45
N GLY A 194 9.50 -2.15 -29.25
CA GLY A 194 9.68 -2.19 -30.71
C GLY A 194 8.63 -3.05 -31.41
N ILE A 195 7.38 -2.96 -30.94
CA ILE A 195 6.22 -3.69 -31.47
C ILE A 195 5.39 -2.72 -32.33
N ASP A 196 5.12 -3.10 -33.58
CA ASP A 196 4.26 -2.35 -34.49
C ASP A 196 2.79 -2.50 -34.08
N ILE A 197 1.99 -1.45 -34.28
CA ILE A 197 0.58 -1.44 -33.91
C ILE A 197 -0.27 -1.48 -35.17
N VAL A 198 -1.12 -2.50 -35.28
CA VAL A 198 -2.18 -2.60 -36.28
C VAL A 198 -3.52 -2.41 -35.60
N VAL A 199 -4.38 -1.56 -36.16
CA VAL A 199 -5.69 -1.28 -35.54
C VAL A 199 -6.85 -1.81 -36.35
N TYR A 200 -7.85 -2.34 -35.65
CA TYR A 200 -9.13 -2.72 -36.24
C TYR A 200 -10.27 -1.84 -35.72
N ASN A 201 -11.41 -1.90 -36.42
CA ASN A 201 -12.57 -1.04 -36.19
C ASN A 201 -12.30 0.49 -36.29
N PRO A 202 -11.58 0.97 -37.32
CA PRO A 202 -11.41 2.42 -37.51
C PRO A 202 -12.75 3.15 -37.70
N LEU A 203 -13.77 2.45 -38.23
CA LEU A 203 -15.13 2.96 -38.40
C LEU A 203 -16.09 2.64 -37.23
N ALA A 204 -15.56 2.23 -36.07
CA ALA A 204 -16.36 1.82 -34.90
C ALA A 204 -17.46 0.79 -35.22
N GLY A 205 -17.11 -0.27 -35.97
CA GLY A 205 -18.07 -1.30 -36.39
C GLY A 205 -19.08 -0.86 -37.44
N GLY A 206 -18.92 0.33 -38.04
CA GLY A 206 -19.85 0.94 -38.99
C GLY A 206 -20.67 2.09 -38.38
N LEU A 207 -20.51 2.38 -37.09
CA LEU A 207 -21.20 3.50 -36.43
C LEU A 207 -20.80 4.86 -37.04
N LEU A 208 -19.52 5.01 -37.38
CA LEU A 208 -18.98 6.18 -38.10
C LEU A 208 -19.32 6.16 -39.62
N SER A 209 -20.35 5.41 -40.03
CA SER A 209 -20.94 5.56 -41.37
C SER A 209 -22.11 6.55 -41.40
N GLY A 210 -22.57 7.01 -40.23
CA GLY A 210 -23.69 7.95 -40.10
C GLY A 210 -25.08 7.35 -40.35
N LYS A 211 -25.18 6.02 -40.51
CA LYS A 211 -26.47 5.34 -40.76
C LYS A 211 -27.29 5.10 -39.48
N ILE A 212 -26.63 5.02 -38.33
CA ILE A 212 -27.26 4.79 -37.02
C ILE A 212 -27.18 6.09 -36.24
N LYS A 213 -28.32 6.72 -35.96
CA LYS A 213 -28.42 8.08 -35.39
C LYS A 213 -28.79 8.14 -33.91
N SER A 214 -29.29 7.04 -33.34
CA SER A 214 -29.67 6.96 -31.91
C SER A 214 -29.46 5.55 -31.37
N LYS A 215 -29.30 5.43 -30.05
CA LYS A 215 -29.24 4.17 -29.30
C LYS A 215 -30.53 3.35 -29.40
N ASP A 216 -31.66 4.01 -29.67
CA ASP A 216 -32.98 3.38 -29.72
C ASP A 216 -33.26 2.70 -31.07
N ILE A 217 -32.43 2.99 -32.08
CA ILE A 217 -32.51 2.35 -33.38
C ILE A 217 -31.83 0.99 -33.28
N THR A 218 -32.60 -0.09 -33.46
CA THR A 218 -32.06 -1.44 -33.52
C THR A 218 -32.03 -1.90 -34.98
N PRO A 219 -30.86 -1.97 -35.63
CA PRO A 219 -30.78 -2.44 -37.01
C PRO A 219 -31.13 -3.92 -37.11
N GLU A 220 -31.86 -4.32 -38.14
CA GLU A 220 -32.15 -5.75 -38.40
C GLU A 220 -30.95 -6.51 -39.00
N ASP A 221 -30.06 -5.78 -39.68
CA ASP A 221 -28.91 -6.33 -40.42
C ASP A 221 -27.59 -5.60 -40.06
N GLY A 222 -26.46 -6.24 -40.37
CA GLY A 222 -25.12 -5.69 -40.16
C GLY A 222 -24.50 -6.04 -38.79
N ARG A 223 -23.38 -5.39 -38.45
CA ARG A 223 -22.61 -5.68 -37.21
C ARG A 223 -23.33 -5.28 -35.91
N PHE A 224 -24.43 -4.55 -36.01
CA PHE A 224 -25.30 -4.16 -34.89
C PHE A 224 -26.66 -4.89 -34.90
N SER A 225 -26.82 -5.92 -35.73
CA SER A 225 -28.07 -6.69 -35.89
C SER A 225 -28.55 -7.31 -34.58
N ASP A 226 -29.83 -7.20 -34.26
CA ASP A 226 -30.46 -7.88 -33.12
C ASP A 226 -30.56 -9.40 -33.28
N LYS A 227 -30.46 -9.89 -34.51
CA LYS A 227 -30.55 -11.32 -34.85
C LYS A 227 -29.27 -12.12 -34.53
N THR A 228 -28.18 -11.47 -34.11
CA THR A 228 -26.88 -12.13 -33.86
C THR A 228 -26.27 -11.81 -32.51
N VAL A 229 -25.61 -12.80 -31.88
CA VAL A 229 -24.86 -12.64 -30.62
C VAL A 229 -23.71 -11.62 -30.78
N SER A 230 -23.09 -11.56 -31.97
CA SER A 230 -22.11 -10.52 -32.28
C SER A 230 -22.72 -9.13 -32.26
N GLY A 231 -23.95 -8.97 -32.76
CA GLY A 231 -24.62 -7.68 -32.79
C GLY A 231 -24.97 -7.15 -31.40
N GLN A 232 -25.40 -8.03 -30.48
CA GLN A 232 -25.58 -7.66 -29.07
C GLN A 232 -24.30 -7.08 -28.47
N ARG A 233 -23.16 -7.79 -28.62
CA ARG A 233 -21.87 -7.32 -28.10
C ARG A 233 -21.44 -5.96 -28.66
N TYR A 234 -21.73 -5.68 -29.93
CA TYR A 234 -21.43 -4.38 -30.55
C TYR A 234 -22.35 -3.27 -30.04
N ARG A 235 -23.63 -3.56 -29.78
CA ARG A 235 -24.55 -2.62 -29.13
C ARG A 235 -24.12 -2.33 -27.69
N ASP A 236 -23.80 -3.34 -26.89
CA ASP A 236 -23.31 -3.16 -25.51
C ASP A 236 -22.05 -2.26 -25.45
N ARG A 237 -21.20 -2.37 -26.48
CA ARG A 237 -19.98 -1.58 -26.62
C ARG A 237 -20.24 -0.11 -26.95
N TYR A 238 -21.15 0.17 -27.89
CA TYR A 238 -21.26 1.48 -28.53
C TYR A 238 -22.60 2.21 -28.30
N PHE A 239 -23.69 1.52 -27.97
CA PHE A 239 -25.03 2.10 -27.85
C PHE A 239 -25.23 2.79 -26.50
N LYS A 240 -24.40 3.81 -26.24
CA LYS A 240 -24.42 4.63 -25.02
C LYS A 240 -24.69 6.07 -25.42
N GLU A 241 -25.40 6.82 -24.58
CA GLU A 241 -25.84 8.18 -24.91
C GLU A 241 -24.67 9.11 -25.22
N GLU A 242 -23.59 8.96 -24.47
CA GLU A 242 -22.35 9.74 -24.59
C GLU A 242 -21.65 9.47 -25.93
N ILE A 243 -21.74 8.25 -26.46
CA ILE A 243 -21.20 7.91 -27.78
C ILE A 243 -22.00 8.60 -28.89
N PHE A 244 -23.33 8.64 -28.79
CA PHE A 244 -24.16 9.34 -29.79
C PHE A 244 -24.01 10.86 -29.73
N LYS A 245 -23.83 11.43 -28.54
CA LYS A 245 -23.45 12.85 -28.38
C LYS A 245 -22.11 13.15 -29.07
N ALA A 246 -21.11 12.29 -28.85
CA ALA A 246 -19.82 12.40 -29.53
C ALA A 246 -19.95 12.32 -31.07
N LEU A 247 -20.80 11.43 -31.60
CA LEU A 247 -21.07 11.36 -33.05
C LEU A 247 -21.70 12.65 -33.58
N GLN A 248 -22.64 13.26 -32.85
CA GLN A 248 -23.29 14.49 -33.28
C GLN A 248 -22.31 15.68 -33.38
N ILE A 249 -21.35 15.76 -32.45
CA ILE A 249 -20.26 16.74 -32.50
C ILE A 249 -19.44 16.56 -33.79
N ILE A 250 -19.02 15.32 -34.08
CA ILE A 250 -18.23 14.98 -35.27
C ILE A 250 -19.02 15.26 -36.55
N GLU A 251 -20.29 14.87 -36.62
CA GLU A 251 -21.17 15.09 -37.77
C GLU A 251 -21.33 16.58 -38.09
N THR A 252 -21.51 17.40 -37.05
CA THR A 252 -21.67 18.85 -37.21
C THR A 252 -20.40 19.50 -37.76
N ALA A 253 -19.23 19.07 -37.31
CA ALA A 253 -17.95 19.56 -37.81
C ALA A 253 -17.67 19.08 -39.25
N ALA A 254 -17.92 17.79 -39.53
CA ALA A 254 -17.70 17.20 -40.85
C ALA A 254 -18.58 17.85 -41.94
N ALA A 255 -19.83 18.19 -41.61
CA ALA A 255 -20.77 18.82 -42.53
C ALA A 255 -20.29 20.19 -43.05
N LYS A 256 -19.56 20.98 -42.23
CA LYS A 256 -19.00 22.29 -42.63
C LYS A 256 -18.00 22.17 -43.78
N HIS A 257 -17.32 21.03 -43.88
CA HIS A 257 -16.28 20.78 -44.89
C HIS A 257 -16.72 19.80 -45.97
N SER A 258 -18.01 19.44 -46.01
CA SER A 258 -18.54 18.42 -46.94
C SER A 258 -17.81 17.08 -46.86
N LEU A 259 -17.32 16.72 -45.67
CA LEU A 259 -16.62 15.45 -45.44
C LEU A 259 -17.60 14.36 -44.99
N THR A 260 -17.40 13.14 -45.47
CA THR A 260 -18.15 11.98 -44.98
C THR A 260 -17.55 11.47 -43.66
N LEU A 261 -18.36 10.88 -42.77
CA LEU A 261 -17.83 10.31 -41.52
C LEU A 261 -16.80 9.19 -41.73
N PRO A 262 -16.95 8.27 -42.71
CA PRO A 262 -15.91 7.29 -43.01
C PRO A 262 -14.57 7.94 -43.41
N GLU A 263 -14.63 8.98 -44.24
CA GLU A 263 -13.46 9.75 -44.62
C GLU A 263 -12.79 10.41 -43.41
N VAL A 264 -13.59 11.03 -42.53
CA VAL A 264 -13.09 11.64 -41.28
C VAL A 264 -12.41 10.59 -40.41
N ALA A 265 -13.05 9.44 -40.18
CA ALA A 265 -12.53 8.38 -39.33
C ALA A 265 -11.20 7.79 -39.84
N LEU A 266 -11.09 7.54 -41.15
CA LEU A 266 -9.89 6.95 -41.77
C LEU A 266 -8.74 7.96 -41.82
N ARG A 267 -9.00 9.21 -42.23
CA ARG A 267 -7.98 10.27 -42.25
C ARG A 267 -7.50 10.62 -40.83
N TRP A 268 -8.40 10.64 -39.84
CA TRP A 268 -7.98 10.80 -38.45
C TRP A 268 -7.06 9.66 -38.01
N THR A 269 -7.42 8.41 -38.30
CA THR A 269 -6.59 7.24 -37.96
C THR A 269 -5.21 7.33 -38.59
N ALA A 270 -5.12 7.77 -39.86
CA ALA A 270 -3.86 7.86 -40.59
C ALA A 270 -2.94 9.03 -40.18
N HIS A 271 -3.51 10.19 -39.83
CA HIS A 271 -2.75 11.44 -39.69
C HIS A 271 -2.75 12.05 -38.28
N HIS A 272 -3.79 11.79 -37.49
CA HIS A 272 -4.07 12.53 -36.25
C HIS A 272 -4.12 11.63 -35.00
N SER A 273 -3.99 10.33 -35.21
CA SER A 273 -4.00 9.34 -34.15
C SER A 273 -2.60 9.07 -33.58
N ALA A 274 -2.49 8.27 -32.53
CA ALA A 274 -1.20 7.90 -31.94
C ALA A 274 -0.38 6.88 -32.78
N LEU A 275 -0.87 6.52 -33.97
CA LEU A 275 -0.21 5.58 -34.87
C LEU A 275 0.90 6.26 -35.68
N LYS A 276 1.98 5.53 -35.91
CA LYS A 276 3.09 5.89 -36.78
C LYS A 276 2.94 5.16 -38.12
N ILE A 277 1.93 5.56 -38.89
CA ILE A 277 1.64 5.00 -40.22
C ILE A 277 2.55 5.60 -41.31
N GLN A 278 3.05 6.81 -41.07
CA GLN A 278 3.91 7.56 -42.00
C GLN A 278 5.27 7.88 -41.36
N ASN A 279 6.19 8.50 -42.12
CA ASN A 279 7.48 9.01 -41.64
C ASN A 279 8.41 7.94 -40.99
N GLY A 280 8.49 6.76 -41.59
CA GLY A 280 9.39 5.68 -41.16
C GLY A 280 8.84 4.79 -40.03
N GLY A 281 7.56 4.93 -39.67
CA GLY A 281 6.84 3.94 -38.87
C GLY A 281 6.22 2.82 -39.73
N ASN A 282 5.82 1.73 -39.08
CA ASN A 282 5.27 0.52 -39.74
C ASN A 282 3.91 0.10 -39.13
N ASP A 283 3.22 1.02 -38.45
CA ASP A 283 1.86 0.78 -37.97
C ASP A 283 0.87 0.69 -39.12
N GLY A 284 -0.24 -0.04 -38.92
CA GLY A 284 -1.20 -0.29 -39.97
C GLY A 284 -2.67 -0.17 -39.56
N VAL A 285 -3.52 -0.08 -40.58
CA VAL A 285 -4.98 -0.03 -40.43
C VAL A 285 -5.58 -1.27 -41.09
N LEU A 286 -6.34 -2.04 -40.30
CA LEU A 286 -7.10 -3.18 -40.79
C LEU A 286 -8.45 -2.70 -41.34
N VAL A 287 -8.60 -2.83 -42.64
CA VAL A 287 -9.76 -2.37 -43.41
C VAL A 287 -10.71 -3.55 -43.62
N GLY A 288 -11.79 -3.57 -42.85
CA GLY A 288 -12.90 -4.50 -43.05
C GLY A 288 -13.96 -3.90 -43.97
N VAL A 289 -14.44 -4.67 -44.94
CA VAL A 289 -15.39 -4.21 -45.97
C VAL A 289 -16.53 -5.20 -46.17
N SER A 290 -17.66 -4.71 -46.70
CA SER A 290 -18.81 -5.52 -47.10
C SER A 290 -19.13 -5.40 -48.59
N SER A 291 -18.35 -4.64 -49.36
CA SER A 291 -18.46 -4.52 -50.82
C SER A 291 -17.18 -3.97 -51.45
N LEU A 292 -17.02 -4.16 -52.76
CA LEU A 292 -15.86 -3.68 -53.51
C LEU A 292 -15.77 -2.15 -53.52
N ASP A 293 -16.91 -1.46 -53.60
CA ASP A 293 -16.94 0.00 -53.59
C ASP A 293 -16.52 0.58 -52.24
N GLN A 294 -16.84 -0.12 -51.14
CA GLN A 294 -16.36 0.26 -49.82
C GLN A 294 -14.84 0.08 -49.72
N LEU A 295 -14.28 -0.97 -50.32
CA LEU A 295 -12.82 -1.15 -50.40
C LEU A 295 -12.16 -0.01 -51.17
N LYS A 296 -12.68 0.34 -52.35
CA LYS A 296 -12.21 1.48 -53.15
C LYS A 296 -12.22 2.78 -52.35
N SER A 297 -13.36 3.10 -51.71
CA SER A 297 -13.50 4.32 -50.92
C SER A 297 -12.55 4.36 -49.73
N ASN A 298 -12.48 3.27 -48.95
CA ASN A 298 -11.66 3.25 -47.74
C ASN A 298 -10.16 3.40 -48.04
N LEU A 299 -9.66 2.76 -49.10
CA LEU A 299 -8.26 2.91 -49.51
C LEU A 299 -7.97 4.33 -50.00
N ALA A 300 -8.87 4.91 -50.80
CA ALA A 300 -8.75 6.28 -51.25
C ALA A 300 -8.73 7.27 -50.07
N ASP A 301 -9.60 7.07 -49.08
CA ASP A 301 -9.68 7.94 -47.90
C ASP A 301 -8.44 7.85 -46.99
N LEU A 302 -7.82 6.67 -46.86
CA LEU A 302 -6.57 6.51 -46.12
C LEU A 302 -5.39 7.26 -46.76
N GLU A 303 -5.38 7.38 -48.09
CA GLU A 303 -4.33 8.08 -48.84
C GLU A 303 -4.53 9.61 -48.88
N LYS A 304 -5.72 10.12 -48.54
CA LYS A 304 -5.98 11.58 -48.46
C LYS A 304 -5.16 12.22 -47.34
N GLY A 305 -4.86 13.51 -47.49
CA GLY A 305 -4.08 14.30 -46.52
C GLY A 305 -4.78 14.56 -45.18
N PRO A 306 -4.13 15.32 -44.26
CA PRO A 306 -4.66 15.58 -42.92
C PRO A 306 -6.02 16.32 -42.95
N LEU A 307 -6.86 16.06 -41.95
CA LEU A 307 -8.14 16.77 -41.75
C LEU A 307 -7.95 18.26 -41.40
N PRO A 308 -8.95 19.12 -41.72
CA PRO A 308 -9.02 20.49 -41.20
C PRO A 308 -8.98 20.52 -39.66
N GLN A 309 -8.32 21.54 -39.09
CA GLN A 309 -8.05 21.61 -37.65
C GLN A 309 -9.34 21.62 -36.81
N ASP A 310 -10.39 22.31 -37.24
CA ASP A 310 -11.66 22.37 -36.53
C ASP A 310 -12.39 21.02 -36.49
N VAL A 311 -12.16 20.14 -37.48
CA VAL A 311 -12.65 18.76 -37.46
C VAL A 311 -11.83 17.91 -36.48
N VAL A 312 -10.51 18.15 -36.38
CA VAL A 312 -9.64 17.47 -35.41
C VAL A 312 -10.02 17.85 -33.98
N ASP A 313 -10.20 19.14 -33.71
CA ASP A 313 -10.61 19.64 -32.40
C ASP A 313 -11.97 19.06 -31.99
N ALA A 314 -12.92 18.96 -32.92
CA ALA A 314 -14.21 18.31 -32.67
C ALA A 314 -14.09 16.81 -32.37
N LEU A 315 -13.15 16.10 -32.98
CA LEU A 315 -12.87 14.69 -32.67
C LEU A 315 -12.26 14.53 -31.28
N ASP A 316 -11.44 15.48 -30.83
CA ASP A 316 -10.85 15.48 -29.49
C ASP A 316 -11.89 15.81 -28.42
N GLU A 317 -12.77 16.78 -28.68
CA GLU A 317 -13.95 17.05 -27.83
C GLU A 317 -14.86 15.82 -27.74
N ALA A 318 -15.18 15.20 -28.89
CA ALA A 318 -15.98 13.98 -28.95
C ALA A 318 -15.35 12.82 -28.16
N TRP A 319 -14.02 12.72 -28.13
CA TRP A 319 -13.32 11.77 -27.28
C TRP A 319 -13.53 12.07 -25.80
N LEU A 320 -13.39 13.33 -25.35
CA LEU A 320 -13.61 13.71 -23.95
C LEU A 320 -15.03 13.34 -23.47
N VAL A 321 -16.04 13.53 -24.32
CA VAL A 321 -17.43 13.16 -24.03
C VAL A 321 -17.60 11.64 -23.93
N SER A 322 -17.03 10.89 -24.88
CA SER A 322 -17.17 9.43 -24.93
C SER A 322 -16.29 8.68 -23.92
N LYS A 323 -15.19 9.30 -23.44
CA LYS A 323 -14.15 8.66 -22.63
C LYS A 323 -14.69 7.97 -21.38
N ALA A 324 -15.61 8.60 -20.65
CA ALA A 324 -16.16 8.06 -19.39
C ALA A 324 -16.94 6.75 -19.56
N ARG A 325 -17.47 6.50 -20.76
CA ARG A 325 -18.28 5.30 -21.07
C ARG A 325 -17.66 4.40 -22.12
N THR A 326 -16.50 4.77 -22.66
CA THR A 326 -15.83 3.95 -23.67
C THR A 326 -15.43 2.62 -23.06
N THR A 327 -15.60 1.55 -23.83
CA THR A 327 -15.18 0.22 -23.37
C THR A 327 -13.66 0.18 -23.28
N ASN A 328 -13.13 -0.27 -22.14
CA ASN A 328 -11.70 -0.44 -21.95
C ASN A 328 -11.13 -1.41 -23.01
N TYR A 329 -9.89 -1.16 -23.44
CA TYR A 329 -9.22 -2.05 -24.38
C TYR A 329 -8.86 -3.36 -23.65
N TRP A 330 -9.78 -4.33 -23.68
CA TRP A 330 -9.61 -5.69 -23.16
C TRP A 330 -8.93 -5.85 -21.78
N HIS A 331 -9.10 -4.85 -20.91
CA HIS A 331 -9.33 -5.12 -19.51
C HIS A 331 -10.69 -5.83 -19.47
N LEU A 332 -10.69 -7.17 -19.48
CA LEU A 332 -11.67 -7.79 -18.59
C LEU A 332 -11.34 -7.15 -17.26
N ASP A 333 -12.32 -6.55 -16.58
CA ASP A 333 -12.14 -6.10 -15.20
C ASP A 333 -11.26 -7.16 -14.55
N LEU A 334 -10.10 -6.75 -14.05
CA LEU A 334 -9.33 -7.60 -13.16
C LEU A 334 -10.18 -7.72 -11.90
N ASN A 335 -11.30 -8.45 -12.02
CA ASN A 335 -12.14 -8.96 -10.95
C ASN A 335 -11.39 -10.08 -10.25
N LYS A 336 -10.07 -9.94 -10.08
CA LYS A 336 -9.46 -10.36 -8.83
C LYS A 336 -9.68 -9.22 -7.84
N ARG A 337 -10.96 -8.93 -7.57
CA ARG A 337 -11.31 -8.47 -6.23
C ARG A 337 -10.90 -9.62 -5.33
N PHE A 338 -10.03 -9.37 -4.37
CA PHE A 338 -9.68 -10.39 -3.39
C PHE A 338 -10.97 -10.84 -2.73
N LYS A 339 -11.37 -12.10 -2.92
CA LYS A 339 -12.69 -12.56 -2.49
C LYS A 339 -12.59 -13.16 -1.10
N ILE A 340 -13.28 -12.55 -0.16
CA ILE A 340 -13.35 -13.01 1.22
C ILE A 340 -14.76 -13.54 1.47
N LEU A 341 -14.86 -14.80 1.90
CA LEU A 341 -16.11 -15.33 2.41
C LEU A 341 -16.15 -15.15 3.93
N VAL A 342 -17.08 -14.33 4.40
CA VAL A 342 -17.41 -14.20 5.82
C VAL A 342 -18.42 -15.28 6.17
N VAL A 343 -17.99 -16.27 6.95
CA VAL A 343 -18.77 -17.46 7.31
C VAL A 343 -19.34 -17.26 8.71
N ASN A 344 -20.64 -16.95 8.80
CA ASN A 344 -21.42 -17.06 10.03
C ASN A 344 -21.89 -18.54 10.19
N PRO A 345 -21.36 -19.27 11.18
CA PRO A 345 -21.68 -20.68 11.40
C PRO A 345 -23.03 -20.90 12.12
N ASN A 346 -23.73 -19.82 12.51
CA ASN A 346 -25.08 -19.90 13.06
C ASN A 346 -26.12 -19.92 11.95
N THR A 347 -27.30 -20.50 12.20
CA THR A 347 -28.44 -20.38 11.28
C THR A 347 -29.23 -19.08 11.44
N SER A 348 -29.00 -18.32 12.53
CA SER A 348 -29.50 -16.96 12.68
C SER A 348 -28.66 -15.94 11.91
N THR A 349 -29.30 -14.92 11.36
CA THR A 349 -28.62 -13.87 10.57
C THR A 349 -28.05 -12.73 11.42
N HIS A 350 -28.35 -12.66 12.71
CA HIS A 350 -27.96 -11.56 13.60
C HIS A 350 -26.48 -11.18 13.49
N MET A 351 -25.58 -12.17 13.48
CA MET A 351 -24.14 -11.95 13.36
C MET A 351 -23.74 -11.43 11.98
N THR A 352 -24.36 -11.96 10.92
CA THR A 352 -24.14 -11.51 9.54
C THR A 352 -24.59 -10.06 9.37
N ASP A 353 -25.75 -9.70 9.92
CA ASP A 353 -26.33 -8.37 9.80
C ASP A 353 -25.58 -7.33 10.66
N ALA A 354 -24.97 -7.75 11.77
CA ALA A 354 -24.09 -6.89 12.57
C ALA A 354 -22.73 -6.62 11.89
N LEU A 355 -22.17 -7.59 11.16
CA LEU A 355 -20.85 -7.46 10.53
C LEU A 355 -20.88 -6.66 9.22
N LYS A 356 -21.98 -6.73 8.45
CA LYS A 356 -22.14 -6.00 7.17
C LYS A 356 -21.81 -4.50 7.29
N PRO A 357 -22.44 -3.71 8.18
CA PRO A 357 -22.18 -2.28 8.25
C PRO A 357 -20.75 -1.96 8.67
N ILE A 358 -20.14 -2.78 9.52
CA ILE A 358 -18.75 -2.58 9.97
C ILE A 358 -17.78 -2.81 8.81
N ILE A 359 -17.98 -3.88 8.04
CA ILE A 359 -17.14 -4.21 6.88
C ILE A 359 -17.37 -3.21 5.74
N GLU A 360 -18.60 -2.75 5.53
CA GLU A 360 -18.94 -1.72 4.54
C GLU A 360 -18.29 -0.37 4.87
N GLN A 361 -18.20 0.01 6.15
CA GLN A 361 -17.51 1.22 6.60
C GLN A 361 -16.00 1.19 6.31
N LEU A 362 -15.37 0.02 6.21
CA LEU A 362 -13.94 -0.08 5.87
C LEU A 362 -13.62 0.31 4.42
N ASN A 363 -14.63 0.39 3.54
CA ASN A 363 -14.54 0.95 2.18
C ASN A 363 -13.41 0.38 1.29
N TYR A 364 -13.16 -0.93 1.35
CA TYR A 364 -12.17 -1.58 0.48
C TYR A 364 -12.67 -1.64 -0.97
N THR A 365 -11.97 -0.96 -1.88
CA THR A 365 -12.36 -0.86 -3.30
C THR A 365 -11.92 -2.05 -4.15
N ASP A 366 -10.99 -2.86 -3.64
CA ASP A 366 -10.33 -4.00 -4.29
C ASP A 366 -10.64 -5.36 -3.64
N ILE A 367 -11.48 -5.39 -2.60
CA ILE A 367 -11.90 -6.60 -1.88
C ILE A 367 -13.40 -6.82 -2.08
N HIS A 368 -13.80 -8.05 -2.36
CA HIS A 368 -15.20 -8.45 -2.42
C HIS A 368 -15.53 -9.35 -1.24
N PHE A 369 -16.48 -8.92 -0.43
CA PHE A 369 -16.99 -9.71 0.70
C PHE A 369 -18.30 -10.38 0.30
N ASP A 370 -18.31 -11.71 0.37
CA ASP A 370 -19.54 -12.50 0.35
C ASP A 370 -19.82 -13.00 1.76
N TYR A 371 -21.10 -13.21 2.06
CA TYR A 371 -21.56 -13.60 3.39
C TYR A 371 -22.26 -14.96 3.31
N PHE A 372 -21.80 -15.92 4.11
CA PHE A 372 -22.44 -17.21 4.29
C PHE A 372 -23.06 -17.27 5.68
N THR A 373 -24.32 -17.67 5.77
CA THR A 373 -25.01 -18.00 7.04
C THR A 373 -25.45 -19.44 6.96
N ALA A 374 -25.26 -20.22 8.03
CA ALA A 374 -25.56 -21.65 8.00
C ALA A 374 -27.03 -21.89 7.65
N PRO A 375 -27.35 -22.80 6.72
CA PRO A 375 -28.74 -23.06 6.35
C PRO A 375 -29.52 -23.75 7.47
N PRO A 376 -30.85 -23.56 7.57
CA PRO A 376 -31.68 -24.24 8.55
C PRO A 376 -31.92 -25.73 8.25
N GLN A 377 -31.50 -26.23 7.07
CA GLN A 377 -31.73 -27.63 6.68
C GLN A 377 -30.77 -28.59 7.41
N SER A 378 -31.25 -29.78 7.77
CA SER A 378 -30.45 -30.83 8.37
C SER A 378 -29.46 -31.44 7.37
N VAL A 379 -28.31 -31.91 7.88
CA VAL A 379 -27.24 -32.53 7.11
C VAL A 379 -27.03 -33.98 7.57
N THR A 380 -26.87 -34.90 6.63
CA THR A 380 -26.47 -36.28 6.92
C THR A 380 -24.96 -36.42 6.85
N LEU A 381 -24.34 -36.87 7.94
CA LEU A 381 -22.91 -37.13 8.06
C LEU A 381 -22.51 -38.43 7.33
N PRO A 382 -21.21 -38.60 6.99
CA PRO A 382 -20.72 -39.82 6.31
C PRO A 382 -20.98 -41.14 7.06
N ASP A 383 -21.23 -41.08 8.36
CA ASP A 383 -21.57 -42.23 9.20
C ASP A 383 -23.09 -42.48 9.33
N GLY A 384 -23.91 -41.73 8.59
CA GLY A 384 -25.37 -41.86 8.55
C GLY A 384 -26.12 -41.07 9.62
N ARG A 385 -25.44 -40.35 10.53
CA ARG A 385 -26.10 -39.49 11.53
C ARG A 385 -26.65 -38.22 10.88
N VAL A 386 -27.84 -37.80 11.28
CA VAL A 386 -28.45 -36.52 10.85
C VAL A 386 -28.19 -35.46 11.91
N ILE A 387 -27.70 -34.29 11.51
CA ILE A 387 -27.45 -33.14 12.37
C ILE A 387 -28.22 -31.92 11.87
N ASP A 388 -28.85 -31.20 12.79
CA ASP A 388 -29.56 -29.96 12.50
C ASP A 388 -28.63 -28.75 12.61
N GLY A 389 -28.95 -27.68 11.89
CA GLY A 389 -28.23 -26.41 11.99
C GLY A 389 -28.49 -25.73 13.33
N ILE A 390 -27.47 -25.10 13.89
CA ILE A 390 -27.55 -24.46 15.21
C ILE A 390 -27.94 -22.97 15.07
N PRO A 391 -29.08 -22.51 15.61
CA PRO A 391 -29.50 -21.11 15.52
C PRO A 391 -28.55 -20.12 16.18
N SER A 392 -27.96 -20.50 17.29
CA SER A 392 -26.95 -19.72 18.01
C SER A 392 -26.07 -20.70 18.77
N ILE A 393 -24.77 -20.68 18.47
CA ILE A 393 -23.79 -21.55 19.11
C ILE A 393 -23.61 -21.09 20.55
N ASN A 394 -23.94 -21.96 21.50
CA ASN A 394 -23.89 -21.66 22.93
C ASN A 394 -22.91 -22.54 23.70
N SER A 395 -22.31 -23.54 23.07
CA SER A 395 -21.36 -24.47 23.71
C SER A 395 -20.28 -24.96 22.74
N GLY A 396 -19.24 -25.60 23.27
CA GLY A 396 -18.23 -26.30 22.46
C GLY A 396 -18.84 -27.41 21.59
N GLU A 397 -19.79 -28.18 22.14
CA GLU A 397 -20.51 -29.22 21.39
C GLU A 397 -21.31 -28.64 20.23
N ASP A 398 -21.95 -27.47 20.44
CA ASP A 398 -22.64 -26.74 19.36
C ASP A 398 -21.67 -26.26 18.28
N SER A 399 -20.47 -25.82 18.65
CA SER A 399 -19.45 -25.40 17.67
C SER A 399 -18.95 -26.57 16.83
N VAL A 400 -18.86 -27.78 17.41
CA VAL A 400 -18.50 -29.00 16.71
C VAL A 400 -19.64 -29.45 15.79
N LYS A 401 -20.88 -29.48 16.29
CA LYS A 401 -22.08 -29.79 15.48
C LYS A 401 -22.23 -28.79 14.33
N SER A 402 -22.07 -27.50 14.61
CA SER A 402 -22.11 -26.43 13.61
C SER A 402 -20.97 -26.56 12.59
N ALA A 403 -19.74 -26.87 13.01
CA ALA A 403 -18.63 -27.10 12.07
C ALA A 403 -18.94 -28.27 11.12
N HIS A 404 -19.45 -29.39 11.65
CA HIS A 404 -19.87 -30.54 10.83
C HIS A 404 -21.07 -30.23 9.92
N HIS A 405 -22.00 -29.39 10.38
CA HIS A 405 -23.15 -28.94 9.62
C HIS A 405 -22.77 -27.99 8.49
N CYS A 406 -21.91 -27.00 8.76
CA CYS A 406 -21.44 -26.01 7.78
C CYS A 406 -20.50 -26.61 6.73
N ARG A 407 -19.68 -27.58 7.13
CA ARG A 407 -18.64 -28.20 6.30
C ARG A 407 -19.09 -28.57 4.87
N PRO A 408 -20.16 -29.36 4.65
CA PRO A 408 -20.59 -29.73 3.29
C PRO A 408 -21.02 -28.55 2.42
N PHE A 409 -21.38 -27.41 3.02
CA PHE A 409 -21.77 -26.21 2.27
C PHE A 409 -20.57 -25.29 1.98
N VAL A 410 -19.61 -25.20 2.91
CA VAL A 410 -18.46 -24.28 2.80
C VAL A 410 -17.26 -24.90 2.10
N GLU A 411 -16.98 -26.20 2.28
CA GLU A 411 -15.84 -26.87 1.63
C GLU A 411 -15.89 -26.79 0.09
N PRO A 412 -17.04 -26.96 -0.59
CA PRO A 412 -17.12 -26.79 -2.05
C PRO A 412 -16.84 -25.36 -2.52
N LEU A 413 -16.92 -24.37 -1.63
CA LEU A 413 -16.66 -22.96 -1.94
C LEU A 413 -15.18 -22.60 -1.85
N ILE A 414 -14.33 -23.44 -1.23
CA ILE A 414 -12.88 -23.21 -1.07
C ILE A 414 -12.18 -22.74 -2.36
N PRO A 415 -12.45 -23.32 -3.55
CA PRO A 415 -11.79 -22.89 -4.77
C PRO A 415 -12.21 -21.50 -5.28
N GLN A 416 -13.33 -20.94 -4.79
CA GLN A 416 -13.96 -19.73 -5.29
C GLN A 416 -13.51 -18.45 -4.56
N TYR A 417 -12.89 -18.58 -3.39
CA TYR A 417 -12.47 -17.47 -2.53
C TYR A 417 -10.98 -17.51 -2.22
N ASP A 418 -10.41 -16.34 -1.96
CA ASP A 418 -8.99 -16.14 -1.62
C ASP A 418 -8.75 -16.18 -0.10
N ALA A 419 -9.76 -15.81 0.70
CA ALA A 419 -9.72 -15.93 2.15
C ALA A 419 -11.09 -16.27 2.76
N PHE A 420 -11.04 -16.82 3.97
CA PHE A 420 -12.20 -17.18 4.78
C PHE A 420 -12.07 -16.55 6.16
N LEU A 421 -13.08 -15.78 6.55
CA LEU A 421 -13.23 -15.27 7.91
C LEU A 421 -14.36 -16.06 8.59
N VAL A 422 -14.02 -16.92 9.54
CA VAL A 422 -15.05 -17.61 10.34
C VAL A 422 -15.50 -16.67 11.45
N ALA A 423 -16.69 -16.11 11.27
CA ALA A 423 -17.32 -15.20 12.21
C ALA A 423 -17.83 -15.99 13.41
N CYS A 424 -16.95 -16.24 14.37
CA CYS A 424 -17.29 -16.81 15.65
C CYS A 424 -16.31 -16.29 16.70
N TYR A 425 -16.86 -15.80 17.80
CA TYR A 425 -16.08 -15.35 18.96
C TYR A 425 -15.56 -16.53 19.81
N SER A 426 -15.93 -17.76 19.47
CA SER A 426 -15.38 -18.99 20.05
C SER A 426 -14.37 -19.64 19.11
N ALA A 427 -13.52 -20.51 19.64
CA ALA A 427 -12.57 -21.30 18.86
C ALA A 427 -13.30 -22.32 17.99
N HIS A 428 -13.68 -21.91 16.78
CA HIS A 428 -14.55 -22.69 15.94
C HIS A 428 -13.78 -23.76 15.13
N PRO A 429 -14.10 -25.06 15.24
CA PRO A 429 -13.35 -26.13 14.57
C PRO A 429 -13.29 -26.01 13.04
N LEU A 430 -14.28 -25.33 12.44
CA LEU A 430 -14.32 -25.06 11.00
C LEU A 430 -13.05 -24.34 10.49
N VAL A 431 -12.42 -23.48 11.30
CA VAL A 431 -11.15 -22.80 10.91
C VAL A 431 -10.06 -23.84 10.62
N GLY A 432 -9.85 -24.78 11.56
CA GLY A 432 -8.86 -25.85 11.42
C GLY A 432 -9.22 -26.82 10.29
N MET A 433 -10.51 -27.17 10.15
CA MET A 433 -10.98 -28.02 9.06
C MET A 433 -10.71 -27.38 7.69
N LEU A 434 -11.02 -26.10 7.51
CA LEU A 434 -10.75 -25.37 6.27
C LEU A 434 -9.25 -25.26 6.00
N ARG A 435 -8.42 -24.95 7.00
CA ARG A 435 -6.95 -24.94 6.86
C ARG A 435 -6.41 -26.30 6.43
N ALA A 436 -6.88 -27.39 7.04
CA ALA A 436 -6.46 -28.74 6.69
C ALA A 436 -6.89 -29.13 5.27
N THR A 437 -8.13 -28.82 4.89
CA THR A 437 -8.64 -29.06 3.54
C THR A 437 -7.88 -28.24 2.50
N ILE A 438 -7.62 -26.95 2.76
CA ILE A 438 -6.80 -26.08 1.90
C ILE A 438 -5.36 -26.62 1.79
N ALA A 439 -4.72 -26.96 2.91
CA ALA A 439 -3.37 -27.51 2.91
C ALA A 439 -3.29 -28.84 2.15
N GLY A 440 -4.30 -29.71 2.27
CA GLY A 440 -4.40 -30.95 1.51
C GLY A 440 -4.59 -30.71 0.01
N LEU A 441 -5.40 -29.73 -0.38
CA LEU A 441 -5.57 -29.32 -1.78
C LEU A 441 -4.28 -28.70 -2.34
N GLU A 442 -3.59 -27.87 -1.57
CA GLU A 442 -2.30 -27.27 -1.93
C GLU A 442 -1.17 -28.31 -1.97
N ALA A 443 -1.19 -29.32 -1.11
CA ALA A 443 -0.23 -30.42 -1.09
C ALA A 443 -0.44 -31.37 -2.28
N LYS A 444 -1.69 -31.72 -2.60
CA LYS A 444 -2.02 -32.46 -3.82
C LYS A 444 -1.60 -31.70 -5.07
N ALA A 445 -1.89 -30.39 -5.14
CA ALA A 445 -1.41 -29.55 -6.22
C ALA A 445 0.12 -29.50 -6.32
N ARG A 446 0.83 -29.52 -5.18
CA ARG A 446 2.30 -29.60 -5.11
C ARG A 446 2.85 -30.97 -5.50
N GLN A 447 2.18 -32.08 -5.16
CA GLN A 447 2.57 -33.44 -5.57
C GLN A 447 2.35 -33.67 -7.07
N GLU A 448 1.21 -33.23 -7.61
CA GLU A 448 0.95 -33.22 -9.05
C GLU A 448 1.97 -32.34 -9.80
N GLN A 449 2.41 -31.23 -9.20
CA GLN A 449 3.56 -30.45 -9.71
C GLN A 449 4.90 -31.20 -9.55
N SER A 450 5.12 -31.96 -8.47
CA SER A 450 6.39 -32.65 -8.18
C SER A 450 6.66 -33.86 -9.09
N GLU A 451 5.63 -34.64 -9.47
CA GLU A 451 5.79 -35.71 -10.47
C GLU A 451 6.18 -35.11 -11.84
N THR A 452 5.63 -33.94 -12.17
CA THR A 452 5.93 -33.18 -13.39
C THR A 452 7.30 -32.48 -13.34
N LEU A 453 7.76 -32.05 -12.16
CA LEU A 453 9.06 -31.40 -11.90
C LEU A 453 10.26 -32.35 -11.95
N SER A 454 10.05 -33.67 -11.91
CA SER A 454 11.14 -34.66 -12.01
C SER A 454 11.75 -34.78 -13.42
N VAL A 455 11.11 -34.19 -14.43
CA VAL A 455 11.57 -34.28 -15.84
C VAL A 455 12.09 -32.94 -16.38
N LEU A 456 11.73 -31.79 -15.81
CA LEU A 456 12.14 -30.48 -16.32
C LEU A 456 12.37 -29.47 -15.19
N GLY A 457 13.64 -29.08 -15.00
CA GLY A 457 14.03 -28.01 -14.08
C GLY A 457 13.61 -26.63 -14.61
N GLY A 458 12.66 -26.00 -13.91
CA GLY A 458 12.25 -24.61 -14.14
C GLY A 458 11.12 -24.22 -13.19
N GLU A 459 11.31 -23.15 -12.40
CA GLU A 459 10.36 -22.67 -11.39
C GLU A 459 9.02 -22.26 -12.01
N PHE A 460 7.94 -22.91 -11.57
CA PHE A 460 6.55 -22.66 -11.97
C PHE A 460 5.83 -21.72 -10.99
N SER A 461 4.91 -20.94 -11.55
CA SER A 461 4.02 -19.94 -10.93
C SER A 461 3.35 -20.38 -9.62
N VAL A 462 3.46 -19.52 -8.61
CA VAL A 462 2.85 -19.65 -7.28
C VAL A 462 1.33 -19.42 -7.39
N LYS A 463 0.52 -20.48 -7.19
CA LYS A 463 -0.92 -20.31 -6.88
C LYS A 463 -1.03 -19.50 -5.58
N THR A 464 -1.88 -18.48 -5.56
CA THR A 464 -2.11 -17.61 -4.40
C THR A 464 -2.42 -18.45 -3.16
N ARG A 465 -1.64 -18.24 -2.08
CA ARG A 465 -1.87 -18.83 -0.77
C ARG A 465 -3.26 -18.42 -0.29
N ARG A 466 -4.10 -19.38 0.12
CA ARG A 466 -5.43 -19.08 0.67
C ARG A 466 -5.36 -18.91 2.18
N TYR A 467 -6.09 -17.92 2.70
CA TYR A 467 -6.03 -17.57 4.11
C TYR A 467 -7.31 -17.97 4.84
N VAL A 468 -7.17 -18.44 6.08
CA VAL A 468 -8.30 -18.73 6.96
C VAL A 468 -7.96 -18.22 8.33
N THR A 469 -8.84 -17.39 8.91
CA THR A 469 -8.75 -16.96 10.30
C THR A 469 -10.14 -16.92 10.93
N GLY A 470 -10.21 -17.10 12.24
CA GLY A 470 -11.41 -16.81 13.03
C GLY A 470 -11.31 -15.47 13.75
N ILE A 471 -12.45 -14.87 14.11
CA ILE A 471 -12.49 -13.66 14.94
C ILE A 471 -11.77 -13.91 16.28
N PHE A 472 -12.02 -15.07 16.90
CA PHE A 472 -11.32 -15.48 18.13
C PHE A 472 -9.79 -15.49 18.01
N GLU A 473 -9.23 -16.07 16.94
CA GLU A 473 -7.77 -16.13 16.73
C GLU A 473 -7.16 -14.73 16.51
N ALA A 474 -7.88 -13.86 15.79
CA ALA A 474 -7.48 -12.47 15.59
C ALA A 474 -7.44 -11.72 16.92
N SER A 475 -8.48 -11.85 17.75
CA SER A 475 -8.53 -11.19 19.07
C SER A 475 -7.43 -11.67 20.02
N VAL A 476 -7.14 -12.97 20.04
CA VAL A 476 -6.03 -13.53 20.84
C VAL A 476 -4.68 -13.00 20.35
N SER A 477 -4.48 -12.93 19.02
CA SER A 477 -3.24 -12.42 18.44
C SER A 477 -3.02 -10.93 18.77
N SER A 478 -4.05 -10.10 18.63
CA SER A 478 -4.01 -8.68 19.01
C SER A 478 -3.77 -8.50 20.52
N SER A 479 -4.43 -9.31 21.35
CA SER A 479 -4.21 -9.30 22.81
C SER A 479 -2.78 -9.65 23.18
N LEU A 480 -2.19 -10.66 22.51
CA LEU A 480 -0.79 -11.05 22.71
C LEU A 480 0.17 -9.94 22.32
N MET A 481 -0.09 -9.22 21.23
CA MET A 481 0.71 -8.07 20.82
C MET A 481 0.68 -6.96 21.88
N LEU A 482 -0.51 -6.65 22.42
CA LEU A 482 -0.72 -5.59 23.42
C LEU A 482 -0.05 -5.88 24.78
N ILE A 483 0.16 -7.14 25.13
CA ILE A 483 0.87 -7.53 26.36
C ILE A 483 2.35 -7.87 26.13
N SER A 484 2.83 -7.79 24.88
CA SER A 484 4.21 -8.09 24.51
C SER A 484 5.11 -6.85 24.63
N ALA A 485 5.18 -6.27 25.83
CA ALA A 485 6.14 -5.23 26.17
C ALA A 485 7.42 -5.85 26.80
N PHE A 486 8.52 -5.10 26.77
CA PHE A 486 9.74 -5.41 27.52
C PHE A 486 9.87 -4.41 28.67
N HIS A 487 10.19 -4.90 29.86
CA HIS A 487 10.48 -4.09 31.05
C HIS A 487 11.98 -4.13 31.37
N LEU A 488 12.44 -3.11 32.10
CA LEU A 488 13.69 -3.15 32.85
C LEU A 488 13.42 -3.87 34.17
N GLN A 489 14.33 -4.76 34.58
CA GLN A 489 14.28 -5.32 35.93
C GLN A 489 14.54 -4.19 36.93
N GLY A 490 13.82 -4.18 38.06
CA GLY A 490 14.07 -3.23 39.15
C GLY A 490 15.39 -3.46 39.90
N ASP A 491 16.20 -4.42 39.44
CA ASP A 491 17.61 -4.51 39.82
C ASP A 491 18.45 -3.83 38.74
N TRP A 492 19.54 -3.19 39.13
CA TRP A 492 20.39 -2.40 38.24
C TRP A 492 21.20 -3.26 37.23
N SER A 493 20.71 -4.44 36.86
CA SER A 493 21.44 -5.46 36.07
C SER A 493 21.48 -5.22 34.56
N LEU A 494 20.94 -4.10 34.03
CA LEU A 494 21.02 -3.73 32.60
C LEU A 494 20.52 -4.81 31.62
N HIS A 495 19.65 -5.72 32.07
CA HIS A 495 19.02 -6.74 31.24
C HIS A 495 17.55 -6.38 30.94
N LYS A 496 17.13 -6.58 29.68
CA LYS A 496 15.71 -6.48 29.31
C LYS A 496 15.00 -7.76 29.69
N VAL A 497 13.92 -7.65 30.44
CA VAL A 497 13.06 -8.79 30.81
C VAL A 497 11.69 -8.57 30.19
N GLN A 498 11.14 -9.60 29.57
CA GLN A 498 9.82 -9.50 28.96
C GLN A 498 8.74 -9.26 30.04
N ALA A 499 7.77 -8.38 29.77
CA ALA A 499 6.66 -8.10 30.68
C ALA A 499 5.93 -9.40 31.08
N GLN A 500 5.63 -9.55 32.38
CA GLN A 500 4.83 -10.67 32.90
C GLN A 500 3.32 -10.43 32.77
N ASP A 501 2.93 -9.41 32.01
CA ASP A 501 1.54 -9.08 31.76
C ASP A 501 0.83 -10.25 31.08
N THR A 502 -0.44 -10.39 31.44
CA THR A 502 -1.32 -11.41 30.90
C THR A 502 -2.53 -10.75 30.24
N PHE A 503 -3.16 -11.48 29.33
CA PHE A 503 -4.48 -11.11 28.82
C PHE A 503 -5.51 -12.13 29.32
N GLY A 504 -6.76 -11.71 29.46
CA GLY A 504 -7.86 -12.61 29.81
C GLY A 504 -9.06 -12.41 28.89
N ILE A 505 -10.03 -13.31 28.97
CA ILE A 505 -11.24 -13.25 28.16
C ILE A 505 -12.45 -13.13 29.07
N VAL A 506 -13.37 -12.24 28.73
CA VAL A 506 -14.71 -12.20 29.35
C VAL A 506 -15.74 -12.62 28.31
N SER A 507 -16.57 -13.60 28.67
CA SER A 507 -17.57 -14.19 27.78
C SER A 507 -18.93 -14.35 28.46
N THR A 508 -19.90 -14.93 27.77
CA THR A 508 -21.30 -15.04 28.20
C THR A 508 -21.53 -16.21 29.17
N GLY A 509 -21.86 -17.39 28.64
CA GLY A 509 -22.30 -18.54 29.42
C GLY A 509 -21.15 -19.28 30.11
N ALA A 510 -21.40 -19.88 31.29
CA ALA A 510 -20.40 -20.60 32.08
C ALA A 510 -19.74 -21.77 31.32
N VAL A 511 -20.46 -22.35 30.35
CA VAL A 511 -19.98 -23.41 29.46
C VAL A 511 -18.78 -22.98 28.60
N TRP A 512 -18.60 -21.68 28.33
CA TRP A 512 -17.49 -21.17 27.53
C TRP A 512 -16.16 -21.09 28.27
N LYS A 513 -16.19 -21.06 29.61
CA LYS A 513 -14.99 -20.95 30.45
C LYS A 513 -13.97 -22.07 30.17
N PRO A 514 -14.32 -23.38 30.27
CA PRO A 514 -13.37 -24.45 29.97
C PRO A 514 -12.95 -24.50 28.50
N GLU A 515 -13.86 -24.20 27.58
CA GLU A 515 -13.61 -24.25 26.13
C GLU A 515 -12.61 -23.19 25.66
N LEU A 516 -12.86 -21.92 26.00
CA LEU A 516 -11.97 -20.81 25.65
C LEU A 516 -10.61 -20.94 26.34
N THR A 517 -10.58 -21.47 27.58
CA THR A 517 -9.33 -21.73 28.30
C THR A 517 -8.49 -22.77 27.57
N THR A 518 -9.10 -23.88 27.15
CA THR A 518 -8.44 -24.94 26.41
C THR A 518 -7.93 -24.44 25.06
N ALA A 519 -8.75 -23.66 24.34
CA ALA A 519 -8.40 -23.13 23.02
C ALA A 519 -7.21 -22.16 23.05
N VAL A 520 -7.20 -21.20 23.99
CA VAL A 520 -6.06 -20.28 24.14
C VAL A 520 -4.80 -21.04 24.54
N THR A 521 -4.92 -22.01 25.46
CA THR A 521 -3.77 -22.83 25.89
C THR A 521 -3.16 -23.60 24.72
N ALA A 522 -4.00 -24.20 23.87
CA ALA A 522 -3.55 -24.90 22.66
C ALA A 522 -2.87 -23.94 21.66
N MET A 523 -3.38 -22.72 21.51
CA MET A 523 -2.80 -21.70 20.63
C MET A 523 -1.42 -21.20 21.12
N LEU A 524 -1.18 -21.19 22.43
CA LEU A 524 0.06 -20.70 23.03
C LEU A 524 1.17 -21.76 23.12
N ASN A 525 0.82 -23.03 23.36
CA ASN A 525 1.80 -24.10 23.63
C ASN A 525 2.10 -25.01 22.42
N GLY A 526 1.32 -24.92 21.34
CA GLY A 526 1.48 -25.76 20.15
C GLY A 526 0.94 -27.20 20.33
N PRO A 527 0.76 -27.97 19.24
CA PRO A 527 0.00 -29.22 19.26
C PRO A 527 0.71 -30.46 19.84
N ASP A 528 2.02 -30.42 20.13
CA ASP A 528 2.82 -31.61 20.50
C ASP A 528 3.07 -31.80 22.02
N ASP A 529 2.67 -30.87 22.88
CA ASP A 529 2.95 -30.98 24.32
C ASP A 529 1.82 -31.73 25.06
N LYS A 530 1.87 -33.06 24.99
CA LYS A 530 0.94 -33.98 25.69
C LYS A 530 1.11 -33.99 27.22
N SER A 531 1.97 -33.15 27.80
CA SER A 531 2.19 -33.10 29.24
C SER A 531 1.07 -32.38 30.01
N ALA A 532 0.21 -31.62 29.34
CA ALA A 532 -0.88 -30.86 29.97
C ALA A 532 -2.22 -31.63 29.98
N ILE A 533 -2.23 -32.86 30.52
CA ILE A 533 -3.47 -33.41 31.06
C ILE A 533 -3.70 -32.68 32.39
N VAL A 534 -4.79 -31.92 32.43
CA VAL A 534 -5.22 -31.09 33.57
C VAL A 534 -5.23 -31.92 34.85
N SER A 535 -4.19 -31.80 35.67
CA SER A 535 -4.30 -32.03 37.10
C SER A 535 -4.88 -30.76 37.72
N GLU A 536 -6.04 -30.87 38.36
CA GLU A 536 -6.64 -29.80 39.16
C GLU A 536 -5.57 -29.25 40.14
N GLY A 537 -5.05 -28.06 39.86
CA GLY A 537 -4.19 -27.32 40.80
C GLY A 537 -2.90 -26.68 40.26
N SER A 538 -2.48 -26.88 39.00
CA SER A 538 -1.25 -26.25 38.50
C SER A 538 -1.19 -26.17 36.96
N SER A 539 -1.67 -25.07 36.37
CA SER A 539 -1.40 -24.74 34.96
C SER A 539 -1.42 -23.22 34.72
N SER A 540 -0.31 -22.53 34.99
CA SER A 540 -0.17 -21.14 34.56
C SER A 540 0.46 -21.11 33.16
N VAL A 541 -0.37 -20.90 32.13
CA VAL A 541 0.15 -20.49 30.83
C VAL A 541 0.73 -19.08 31.02
N PRO A 542 2.01 -18.80 30.70
CA PRO A 542 2.70 -17.61 31.21
C PRO A 542 2.07 -16.26 30.82
N ARG A 543 1.25 -16.22 29.77
CA ARG A 543 0.70 -15.00 29.15
C ARG A 543 -0.82 -14.91 29.20
N PHE A 544 -1.51 -15.89 29.79
CA PHE A 544 -2.97 -15.98 29.79
C PHE A 544 -3.54 -16.07 31.22
N ALA A 545 -4.41 -15.13 31.55
CA ALA A 545 -5.01 -14.94 32.86
C ALA A 545 -6.19 -15.90 33.12
N GLY A 546 -6.80 -16.41 32.04
CA GLY A 546 -7.99 -17.26 32.11
C GLY A 546 -9.23 -16.60 31.50
N VAL A 547 -10.37 -17.23 31.75
CA VAL A 547 -11.67 -16.84 31.20
C VAL A 547 -12.66 -16.64 32.34
N GLU A 548 -13.40 -15.54 32.34
CA GLU A 548 -14.57 -15.36 33.20
C GLU A 548 -15.83 -15.12 32.38
N THR A 549 -16.97 -15.41 33.01
CA THR A 549 -18.26 -15.45 32.33
C THR A 549 -19.31 -14.66 33.08
N THR A 550 -20.25 -14.03 32.37
CA THR A 550 -21.43 -13.39 32.98
C THR A 550 -22.39 -14.38 33.60
N GLY A 551 -22.33 -15.65 33.17
CA GLY A 551 -23.21 -16.73 33.62
C GLY A 551 -24.55 -16.78 32.86
N LEU A 552 -24.77 -15.87 31.91
CA LEU A 552 -25.93 -15.86 31.01
C LEU A 552 -25.55 -16.52 29.68
N THR A 553 -26.41 -17.37 29.14
CA THR A 553 -26.28 -17.88 27.76
C THR A 553 -26.48 -16.75 26.74
N ALA A 554 -26.08 -16.97 25.47
CA ALA A 554 -26.23 -15.92 24.45
C ALA A 554 -27.72 -15.59 24.20
N GLY A 555 -28.62 -16.58 24.32
CA GLY A 555 -30.07 -16.35 24.24
C GLY A 555 -30.60 -15.51 25.40
N GLU A 556 -30.27 -15.87 26.65
CA GLU A 556 -30.70 -15.13 27.85
C GLU A 556 -30.19 -13.70 27.87
N LEU A 557 -29.04 -13.42 27.25
CA LEU A 557 -28.44 -12.09 27.18
C LEU A 557 -29.30 -11.10 26.37
N HIS A 558 -30.10 -11.57 25.41
CA HIS A 558 -31.03 -10.75 24.64
C HIS A 558 -32.34 -10.48 25.38
N ASP A 559 -32.79 -11.41 26.23
CA ASP A 559 -34.02 -11.29 27.00
C ASP A 559 -33.83 -10.59 28.37
N THR A 560 -32.57 -10.46 28.82
CA THR A 560 -32.21 -9.81 30.09
C THR A 560 -32.13 -8.29 29.93
N PRO A 561 -32.67 -7.48 30.87
CA PRO A 561 -32.54 -6.02 30.83
C PRO A 561 -31.08 -5.54 30.70
N ALA A 562 -30.85 -4.53 29.87
CA ALA A 562 -29.50 -4.05 29.52
C ALA A 562 -28.64 -3.68 30.75
N ASP A 563 -29.23 -3.06 31.78
CA ASP A 563 -28.50 -2.68 32.99
C ASP A 563 -28.01 -3.90 33.80
N GLU A 564 -28.79 -4.98 33.83
CA GLU A 564 -28.40 -6.24 34.48
C GLU A 564 -27.31 -6.95 33.66
N VAL A 565 -27.36 -6.90 32.33
CA VAL A 565 -26.29 -7.44 31.46
C VAL A 565 -24.98 -6.68 31.68
N ARG A 566 -25.00 -5.34 31.70
CA ARG A 566 -23.82 -4.51 31.98
C ARG A 566 -23.23 -4.82 33.36
N LYS A 567 -24.08 -4.95 34.39
CA LYS A 567 -23.65 -5.29 35.75
C LYS A 567 -22.93 -6.64 35.80
N ARG A 568 -23.50 -7.68 35.18
CA ARG A 568 -22.87 -9.03 35.15
C ARG A 568 -21.57 -9.05 34.36
N MET A 569 -21.46 -8.24 33.31
CA MET A 569 -20.23 -8.05 32.54
C MET A 569 -19.13 -7.39 33.36
N SER A 570 -19.47 -6.32 34.09
CA SER A 570 -18.58 -5.66 35.05
C SER A 570 -18.10 -6.65 36.13
N ASP A 571 -19.02 -7.38 36.75
CA ASP A 571 -18.70 -8.34 37.81
C ASP A 571 -17.82 -9.49 37.29
N ALA A 572 -18.06 -9.99 36.07
CA ALA A 572 -17.23 -11.02 35.45
C ALA A 572 -15.81 -10.53 35.17
N THR A 573 -15.68 -9.32 34.63
CA THR A 573 -14.39 -8.66 34.40
C THR A 573 -13.65 -8.47 35.72
N ALA A 574 -14.34 -8.00 36.76
CA ALA A 574 -13.73 -7.78 38.06
C ALA A 574 -13.22 -9.09 38.69
N ARG A 575 -13.93 -10.21 38.50
CA ARG A 575 -13.45 -11.54 38.92
C ARG A 575 -12.20 -11.97 38.16
N LEU A 576 -12.14 -11.74 36.85
CA LEU A 576 -11.01 -12.13 36.00
C LEU A 576 -9.72 -11.47 36.48
N LEU A 577 -9.81 -10.18 36.79
CA LEU A 577 -8.67 -9.38 37.24
C LEU A 577 -8.21 -9.74 38.67
N LYS A 578 -9.14 -10.14 39.56
CA LYS A 578 -8.83 -10.49 40.96
C LYS A 578 -8.34 -11.91 41.18
N ASN A 579 -8.71 -12.85 40.31
CA ASN A 579 -8.44 -14.28 40.50
C ASN A 579 -7.06 -14.74 39.99
N THR A 580 -6.16 -13.82 39.65
CA THR A 580 -4.89 -14.15 38.97
C THR A 580 -3.70 -13.54 39.70
N SER A 581 -2.56 -14.25 39.68
CA SER A 581 -1.34 -13.82 40.36
C SER A 581 -0.47 -12.88 39.52
N ARG A 582 -0.83 -12.66 38.24
CA ARG A 582 -0.14 -11.78 37.29
C ARG A 582 -1.12 -10.72 36.79
N PRO A 583 -0.67 -9.48 36.53
CA PRO A 583 -1.55 -8.40 36.12
C PRO A 583 -2.19 -8.70 34.75
N VAL A 584 -3.50 -8.47 34.66
CA VAL A 584 -4.25 -8.56 33.39
C VAL A 584 -4.28 -7.19 32.73
N ARG A 585 -3.61 -7.04 31.58
CA ARG A 585 -3.48 -5.74 30.90
C ARG A 585 -4.19 -5.66 29.55
N ALA A 586 -4.77 -6.77 29.11
CA ALA A 586 -5.70 -6.80 27.98
C ALA A 586 -6.88 -7.72 28.32
N VAL A 587 -8.10 -7.27 28.04
CA VAL A 587 -9.33 -8.04 28.17
C VAL A 587 -9.95 -8.16 26.78
N CYS A 588 -9.99 -9.38 26.27
CA CYS A 588 -10.65 -9.71 25.03
C CYS A 588 -12.14 -9.97 25.28
N LEU A 589 -12.99 -9.37 24.44
CA LEU A 589 -14.41 -9.69 24.40
C LEU A 589 -14.60 -11.02 23.68
N GLY A 590 -15.14 -12.02 24.39
CA GLY A 590 -15.55 -13.31 23.81
C GLY A 590 -16.89 -13.19 23.09
N CYS A 591 -17.78 -14.19 23.23
CA CYS A 591 -19.12 -14.21 22.61
C CYS A 591 -20.05 -13.07 23.05
N ALA A 592 -19.57 -12.16 23.91
CA ALA A 592 -20.28 -10.99 24.40
C ALA A 592 -19.95 -9.69 23.62
N GLY A 593 -19.10 -9.76 22.59
CA GLY A 593 -18.79 -8.64 21.69
C GLY A 593 -20.00 -8.20 20.87
N MET A 594 -20.89 -7.42 21.50
CA MET A 594 -21.91 -6.61 20.83
C MET A 594 -21.61 -5.13 21.07
N ALA A 595 -22.02 -4.28 20.14
CA ALA A 595 -21.85 -2.83 20.22
C ALA A 595 -22.27 -2.28 21.61
N GLY A 596 -21.39 -1.51 22.26
CA GLY A 596 -21.64 -0.86 23.55
C GLY A 596 -21.26 -1.65 24.81
N MET A 597 -20.70 -2.87 24.71
CA MET A 597 -20.28 -3.65 25.89
C MET A 597 -18.89 -3.30 26.44
N GLY A 598 -18.09 -2.51 25.72
CA GLY A 598 -16.77 -2.03 26.17
C GLY A 598 -16.84 -1.22 27.47
N GLU A 599 -17.86 -0.36 27.62
CA GLU A 599 -18.06 0.44 28.84
C GLU A 599 -18.30 -0.43 30.08
N ALA A 600 -19.00 -1.56 29.93
CA ALA A 600 -19.28 -2.47 31.04
C ALA A 600 -18.02 -3.24 31.48
N VAL A 601 -17.16 -3.62 30.53
CA VAL A 601 -15.85 -4.22 30.83
C VAL A 601 -14.92 -3.18 31.47
N ARG A 602 -14.93 -1.93 30.99
CA ARG A 602 -14.19 -0.81 31.60
C ARG A 602 -14.60 -0.59 33.06
N ALA A 603 -15.90 -0.56 33.35
CA ALA A 603 -16.41 -0.45 34.71
C ALA A 603 -15.92 -1.59 35.62
N GLY A 604 -15.87 -2.83 35.11
CA GLY A 604 -15.34 -3.97 35.84
C GLY A 604 -13.83 -3.90 36.07
N CYS A 605 -13.07 -3.35 35.13
CA CYS A 605 -11.64 -3.08 35.30
C CYS A 605 -11.40 -2.07 36.43
N ILE A 606 -12.14 -0.97 36.42
CA ILE A 606 -12.10 0.08 37.46
C ILE A 606 -12.51 -0.49 38.83
N GLN A 607 -13.53 -1.34 38.88
CA GLN A 607 -13.98 -2.01 40.10
C GLN A 607 -12.93 -2.96 40.70
N ALA A 608 -12.04 -3.53 39.88
CA ALA A 608 -11.05 -4.49 40.32
C ALA A 608 -9.68 -3.90 40.64
N TYR A 609 -9.16 -3.05 39.78
CA TYR A 609 -7.82 -2.45 39.93
C TYR A 609 -7.87 -0.99 40.42
N GLY A 610 -9.05 -0.43 40.63
CA GLY A 610 -9.21 1.01 40.89
C GLY A 610 -9.18 1.82 39.59
N GLN A 611 -9.43 3.12 39.68
CA GLN A 611 -9.66 3.98 38.52
C GLN A 611 -8.46 4.02 37.55
N ALA A 612 -7.29 4.44 38.05
CA ALA A 612 -6.08 4.59 37.23
C ALA A 612 -5.62 3.27 36.58
N GLU A 613 -5.55 2.16 37.34
CA GLU A 613 -5.11 0.88 36.77
C GLU A 613 -6.19 0.23 35.90
N GLY A 614 -7.48 0.42 36.21
CA GLY A 614 -8.60 -0.10 35.42
C GLY A 614 -8.78 0.58 34.06
N GLU A 615 -8.48 1.87 33.96
CA GLU A 615 -8.46 2.63 32.70
C GLU A 615 -7.32 2.16 31.79
N SER A 616 -6.16 1.79 32.36
CA SER A 616 -5.00 1.28 31.61
C SER A 616 -5.16 -0.11 30.97
N VAL A 617 -6.24 -0.85 31.25
CA VAL A 617 -6.49 -2.19 30.68
C VAL A 617 -7.03 -2.06 29.26
N HIS A 618 -6.35 -2.65 28.27
CA HIS A 618 -6.82 -2.61 26.89
C HIS A 618 -8.05 -3.50 26.69
N ILE A 619 -9.13 -2.96 26.12
CA ILE A 619 -10.32 -3.75 25.76
C ILE A 619 -10.20 -4.07 24.28
N VAL A 620 -10.06 -5.35 23.97
CA VAL A 620 -9.86 -5.82 22.59
C VAL A 620 -11.20 -6.23 22.01
N ASP A 621 -11.69 -5.42 21.07
CA ASP A 621 -12.73 -5.81 20.13
C ASP A 621 -12.09 -6.46 18.89
N GLY A 622 -12.45 -7.71 18.63
CA GLY A 622 -11.93 -8.49 17.50
C GLY A 622 -12.28 -7.94 16.12
N VAL A 623 -13.21 -6.98 16.02
CA VAL A 623 -13.66 -6.40 14.74
C VAL A 623 -12.93 -5.08 14.41
N VAL A 624 -12.44 -4.31 15.40
CA VAL A 624 -11.90 -2.94 15.25
C VAL A 624 -10.37 -2.83 15.33
N ALA A 625 -9.66 -3.89 15.74
CA ALA A 625 -8.21 -3.83 15.98
C ALA A 625 -7.40 -3.40 14.73
N GLY A 626 -6.93 -2.13 14.66
CA GLY A 626 -6.07 -1.65 13.56
C GLY A 626 -5.68 -0.16 13.46
N VAL A 627 -6.13 0.75 14.34
CA VAL A 627 -5.76 2.20 14.28
C VAL A 627 -4.98 2.63 15.51
N GLY A 628 -3.91 3.44 15.33
CA GLY A 628 -3.05 3.96 16.39
C GLY A 628 -2.99 5.49 16.37
N GLU A 629 -3.25 6.13 17.51
CA GLU A 629 -3.29 7.60 17.66
C GLU A 629 -1.99 8.12 18.30
N ILE A 630 -1.60 9.36 18.00
CA ILE A 630 -0.32 9.94 18.48
C ILE A 630 -0.55 11.30 19.12
N ILE A 631 -0.02 11.47 20.34
CA ILE A 631 -0.02 12.75 21.05
C ILE A 631 1.32 13.46 20.84
N THR A 632 1.27 14.72 20.40
CA THR A 632 2.46 15.55 20.17
C THR A 632 2.68 16.51 21.34
N ILE A 633 3.86 16.47 21.94
CA ILE A 633 4.26 17.35 23.04
C ILE A 633 5.34 18.32 22.53
N GLN A 634 5.12 19.62 22.71
CA GLN A 634 6.02 20.68 22.25
C GLN A 634 6.61 21.39 23.46
N ALA A 635 7.93 21.29 23.65
CA ALA A 635 8.59 21.81 24.84
C ALA A 635 9.59 22.94 24.52
N GLY A 636 9.33 24.11 25.12
CA GLY A 636 10.16 25.30 25.05
C GLY A 636 10.14 26.01 23.71
N GLN A 637 10.86 27.14 23.63
CA GLN A 637 10.86 28.02 22.46
C GLN A 637 11.09 27.30 21.12
N CYS A 638 12.11 26.42 21.05
CA CYS A 638 12.41 25.70 19.81
C CYS A 638 11.30 24.70 19.45
N GLY A 639 10.84 23.90 20.42
CA GLY A 639 9.81 22.88 20.23
C GLY A 639 8.50 23.47 19.73
N ASN A 640 8.04 24.55 20.39
CA ASN A 640 6.79 25.24 20.04
C ASN A 640 6.86 25.92 18.65
N ASN A 641 7.99 26.53 18.27
CA ASN A 641 8.12 27.15 16.94
C ASN A 641 8.14 26.11 15.81
N VAL A 642 8.85 25.00 15.99
CA VAL A 642 8.87 23.90 15.01
C VAL A 642 7.50 23.23 14.95
N GLY A 643 6.90 22.94 16.11
CA GLY A 643 5.59 22.31 16.23
C GLY A 643 4.47 23.13 15.61
N SER A 644 4.49 24.46 15.77
CA SER A 644 3.54 25.34 15.09
C SER A 644 3.66 25.25 13.56
N GLN A 645 4.88 25.20 13.01
CA GLN A 645 5.09 25.02 11.57
C GLN A 645 4.70 23.61 11.10
N PHE A 646 4.87 22.59 11.93
CA PHE A 646 4.43 21.22 11.66
C PHE A 646 2.91 21.13 11.52
N TRP A 647 2.15 21.68 12.47
CA TRP A 647 0.69 21.66 12.41
C TRP A 647 0.12 22.46 11.25
N GLN A 648 0.71 23.61 10.93
CA GLN A 648 0.33 24.39 9.75
C GLN A 648 0.47 23.57 8.45
N GLN A 649 1.58 22.83 8.34
CA GLN A 649 1.83 21.93 7.21
C GLN A 649 0.81 20.78 7.16
N LEU A 650 0.48 20.15 8.30
CA LEU A 650 -0.52 19.09 8.34
C LEU A 650 -1.91 19.60 7.98
N CYS A 651 -2.33 20.75 8.50
CA CYS A 651 -3.62 21.34 8.13
C CYS A 651 -3.73 21.53 6.62
N GLN A 652 -2.69 22.09 5.99
CA GLN A 652 -2.63 22.25 4.54
C GLN A 652 -2.66 20.90 3.78
N GLU A 653 -1.93 19.90 4.28
CA GLU A 653 -1.90 18.56 3.66
C GLU A 653 -3.22 17.78 3.82
N HIS A 654 -4.00 18.07 4.86
CA HIS A 654 -5.28 17.41 5.15
C HIS A 654 -6.51 18.23 4.70
N GLY A 655 -6.30 19.42 4.10
CA GLY A 655 -7.39 20.29 3.66
C GLY A 655 -8.18 20.89 4.82
N ILE A 656 -7.51 21.16 5.93
CA ILE A 656 -8.06 21.80 7.12
C ILE A 656 -7.64 23.27 7.09
N ASN A 657 -8.62 24.17 7.25
CA ASN A 657 -8.39 25.61 7.23
C ASN A 657 -7.82 26.13 8.56
N GLN A 658 -7.56 27.44 8.62
CA GLN A 658 -6.92 28.09 9.78
C GLN A 658 -7.79 28.08 11.05
N ASP A 659 -9.09 27.83 10.91
CA ASP A 659 -10.04 27.71 12.01
C ASP A 659 -10.27 26.27 12.47
N GLY A 660 -9.62 25.30 11.82
CA GLY A 660 -9.72 23.88 12.14
C GLY A 660 -10.88 23.17 11.43
N ASN A 661 -11.56 23.83 10.48
CA ASN A 661 -12.65 23.22 9.73
C ASN A 661 -12.13 22.59 8.43
N LEU A 662 -12.74 21.47 8.05
CA LEU A 662 -12.45 20.78 6.80
C LEU A 662 -12.98 21.59 5.61
N GLU A 663 -12.15 21.75 4.59
CA GLU A 663 -12.53 22.39 3.32
C GLU A 663 -13.41 21.45 2.47
N ASP A 664 -14.36 22.01 1.71
CA ASP A 664 -15.34 21.25 0.93
C ASP A 664 -14.70 20.27 -0.09
N PHE A 665 -13.49 20.57 -0.58
CA PHE A 665 -12.78 19.71 -1.51
C PHE A 665 -12.05 18.54 -0.83
N ALA A 666 -12.00 18.50 0.51
CA ALA A 666 -11.21 17.57 1.31
C ALA A 666 -12.03 16.45 1.99
N THR A 667 -13.33 16.37 1.69
CA THR A 667 -14.24 15.33 2.19
C THR A 667 -13.98 13.94 1.60
N GLU A 668 -13.39 13.81 0.41
CA GLU A 668 -13.23 12.52 -0.32
C GLU A 668 -11.77 12.07 -0.53
N GLY A 669 -10.76 12.63 0.16
CA GLY A 669 -9.35 12.47 -0.22
C GLY A 669 -8.56 11.26 0.31
N GLY A 670 -9.20 10.33 1.02
CA GLY A 670 -8.60 9.03 1.39
C GLY A 670 -7.41 9.09 2.36
N ASP A 671 -7.25 10.20 3.07
CA ASP A 671 -6.24 10.44 4.10
C ASP A 671 -6.77 10.16 5.51
N ARG A 672 -5.90 9.64 6.40
CA ARG A 672 -6.17 9.38 7.82
C ARG A 672 -5.86 10.61 8.66
N LYS A 673 -6.91 11.28 9.15
CA LYS A 673 -6.82 12.50 9.98
C LYS A 673 -6.77 12.17 11.47
N ASP A 674 -7.46 11.10 11.86
CA ASP A 674 -7.62 10.56 13.22
C ASP A 674 -6.31 10.27 13.97
N VAL A 675 -5.24 9.92 13.25
CA VAL A 675 -3.91 9.67 13.84
C VAL A 675 -3.37 10.87 14.63
N PHE A 676 -3.55 12.09 14.10
CA PHE A 676 -2.98 13.33 14.66
C PHE A 676 -4.03 14.35 15.10
N PHE A 677 -5.27 14.24 14.61
CA PHE A 677 -6.37 15.12 14.95
C PHE A 677 -7.50 14.31 15.57
N TYR A 678 -8.11 14.84 16.63
CA TYR A 678 -9.42 14.35 17.05
C TYR A 678 -10.51 15.21 16.40
N GLN A 679 -11.64 14.59 16.10
CA GLN A 679 -12.78 15.25 15.47
C GLN A 679 -13.76 15.71 16.55
N SER A 680 -13.98 17.03 16.67
CA SER A 680 -14.89 17.58 17.69
C SER A 680 -16.34 17.66 17.22
N ASP A 681 -16.55 17.83 15.91
CA ASP A 681 -17.86 17.83 15.24
C ASP A 681 -17.70 17.31 13.80
N ASP A 682 -18.78 17.25 13.01
CA ASP A 682 -18.76 16.70 11.64
C ASP A 682 -17.71 17.35 10.71
N THR A 683 -17.22 18.55 11.03
CA THR A 683 -16.29 19.31 10.16
C THR A 683 -15.01 19.79 10.84
N ARG A 684 -14.96 19.80 12.18
CA ARG A 684 -13.88 20.42 12.94
C ARG A 684 -12.89 19.41 13.49
N TYR A 685 -11.62 19.65 13.16
CA TYR A 685 -10.47 18.84 13.55
C TYR A 685 -9.53 19.63 14.45
N ILE A 686 -9.20 19.04 15.59
CA ILE A 686 -8.34 19.65 16.61
C ILE A 686 -7.08 18.79 16.75
N PRO A 687 -5.86 19.36 16.66
CA PRO A 687 -4.62 18.62 16.87
C PRO A 687 -4.53 18.00 18.27
N ARG A 688 -4.08 16.73 18.33
CA ARG A 688 -3.65 16.07 19.57
C ARG A 688 -2.29 16.61 20.00
N ALA A 689 -2.25 17.89 20.38
CA ALA A 689 -1.05 18.65 20.65
C ALA A 689 -1.09 19.33 22.03
N ILE A 690 0.00 19.18 22.79
CA ILE A 690 0.22 19.83 24.08
C ILE A 690 1.42 20.77 23.95
N LEU A 691 1.24 22.04 24.29
CA LEU A 691 2.24 23.09 24.16
C LEU A 691 2.70 23.57 25.52
N LEU A 692 3.99 23.40 25.79
CA LEU A 692 4.59 23.63 27.10
C LEU A 692 5.72 24.65 26.98
N ASP A 693 5.64 25.73 27.75
CA ASP A 693 6.76 26.64 27.90
C ASP A 693 6.77 27.26 29.30
N LEU A 694 7.97 27.46 29.84
CA LEU A 694 8.18 28.21 31.09
C LEU A 694 8.25 29.71 30.81
N GLU A 695 8.26 30.10 29.53
CA GLU A 695 8.23 31.49 29.07
C GLU A 695 7.00 31.76 28.18
N PRO A 696 6.26 32.85 28.41
CA PRO A 696 5.00 33.11 27.72
C PRO A 696 5.17 33.53 26.25
N ARG A 697 6.37 33.99 25.85
CA ARG A 697 6.58 34.71 24.58
C ARG A 697 6.14 33.93 23.35
N VAL A 698 6.50 32.66 23.24
CA VAL A 698 6.22 31.86 22.03
C VAL A 698 4.78 31.40 22.02
N ILE A 699 4.26 30.91 23.15
CA ILE A 699 2.87 30.46 23.25
C ILE A 699 1.91 31.63 22.98
N ASN A 700 2.16 32.82 23.54
CA ASN A 700 1.36 34.01 23.24
C ASN A 700 1.40 34.36 21.74
N GLY A 701 2.53 34.15 21.07
CA GLY A 701 2.65 34.32 19.62
C GLY A 701 1.78 33.32 18.84
N ILE A 702 1.67 32.08 19.31
CA ILE A 702 0.81 31.04 18.71
C ILE A 702 -0.67 31.38 18.96
N GLN A 703 -1.04 31.79 20.17
CA GLN A 703 -2.40 32.18 20.55
C GLN A 703 -2.90 33.44 19.84
N THR A 704 -1.99 34.31 19.39
CA THR A 704 -2.34 35.50 18.59
C THR A 704 -2.16 35.29 17.08
N GLY A 705 -1.61 34.14 16.68
CA GLY A 705 -1.33 33.79 15.29
C GLY A 705 -2.57 33.42 14.46
N PRO A 706 -2.39 33.18 13.15
CA PRO A 706 -3.47 32.85 12.23
C PRO A 706 -4.15 31.51 12.55
N TYR A 707 -3.38 30.52 12.99
CA TYR A 707 -3.87 29.17 13.33
C TYR A 707 -4.25 29.02 14.82
N ARG A 708 -4.54 30.11 15.54
CA ARG A 708 -4.84 30.03 16.98
C ARG A 708 -6.05 29.14 17.30
N ASN A 709 -7.02 29.07 16.39
CA ASN A 709 -8.32 28.45 16.61
C ASN A 709 -8.31 26.92 16.43
N ILE A 710 -7.21 26.37 15.90
CA ILE A 710 -7.08 24.92 15.70
C ILE A 710 -6.76 24.19 17.00
N TYR A 711 -6.02 24.82 17.92
CA TYR A 711 -5.54 24.17 19.14
C TYR A 711 -6.62 24.14 20.22
N ASN A 712 -6.63 23.07 21.02
CA ASN A 712 -7.42 23.02 22.25
C ASN A 712 -6.86 24.05 23.26
N PRO A 713 -7.64 25.04 23.71
CA PRO A 713 -7.19 26.03 24.69
C PRO A 713 -6.73 25.42 26.02
N GLU A 714 -7.22 24.22 26.36
CA GLU A 714 -6.86 23.52 27.58
C GLU A 714 -5.56 22.72 27.46
N ASN A 715 -4.88 22.76 26.32
CA ASN A 715 -3.59 22.07 26.08
C ASN A 715 -2.39 23.03 26.06
N PHE A 716 -2.57 24.25 26.57
CA PHE A 716 -1.49 25.23 26.72
C PHE A 716 -1.05 25.30 28.18
N PHE A 717 0.24 25.07 28.42
CA PHE A 717 0.88 25.31 29.70
C PHE A 717 1.86 26.48 29.60
N ILE A 718 1.65 27.47 30.47
CA ILE A 718 2.58 28.59 30.69
C ILE A 718 2.77 28.72 32.19
N ASP A 719 4.02 28.71 32.67
CA ASP A 719 4.29 28.92 34.08
C ASP A 719 3.80 30.32 34.55
N SER A 720 3.01 30.32 35.63
CA SER A 720 2.41 31.51 36.21
C SER A 720 3.43 32.52 36.75
N GLN A 721 4.64 32.06 37.13
CA GLN A 721 5.70 32.94 37.61
C GLN A 721 6.53 33.54 36.47
N GLY A 722 6.49 32.95 35.27
CA GLY A 722 7.15 33.45 34.06
C GLY A 722 8.66 33.64 34.21
N SER A 723 9.28 32.97 35.18
CA SER A 723 10.70 33.15 35.52
C SER A 723 11.62 32.56 34.44
N GLY A 724 11.09 31.63 33.63
CA GLY A 724 11.79 30.91 32.59
C GLY A 724 12.87 29.97 33.13
N ALA A 725 13.41 29.12 32.26
CA ALA A 725 14.53 28.24 32.62
C ALA A 725 15.91 28.92 32.45
N GLY A 726 15.97 30.13 31.89
CA GLY A 726 17.21 30.92 31.77
C GLY A 726 18.36 30.23 31.03
N ASN A 727 18.05 29.39 30.03
CA ASN A 727 19.01 28.52 29.33
C ASN A 727 19.79 27.54 30.22
N ASN A 728 19.27 27.22 31.41
CA ASN A 728 19.89 26.28 32.35
C ASN A 728 19.02 25.01 32.45
N TRP A 729 19.60 23.87 32.06
CA TRP A 729 18.94 22.56 32.16
C TRP A 729 18.48 22.24 33.59
N ALA A 730 19.30 22.55 34.59
CA ALA A 730 19.00 22.19 35.99
C ALA A 730 17.81 22.96 36.53
N SER A 731 17.67 24.23 36.14
CA SER A 731 16.51 25.05 36.51
C SER A 731 15.23 24.55 35.84
N GLY A 732 15.28 24.26 34.53
CA GLY A 732 14.14 23.68 33.82
C GLY A 732 13.72 22.30 34.37
N TYR A 733 14.69 21.47 34.76
CA TYR A 733 14.45 20.17 35.38
C TYR A 733 13.83 20.31 36.77
N ALA A 734 14.34 21.21 37.61
CA ALA A 734 13.82 21.47 38.95
C ALA A 734 12.40 22.06 38.92
N GLN A 735 12.12 22.95 37.96
CA GLN A 735 10.77 23.48 37.73
C GLN A 735 9.82 22.37 37.27
N GLY A 736 10.29 21.39 36.50
CA GLY A 736 9.50 20.23 36.06
C GLY A 736 8.82 19.48 37.20
N ASP A 737 9.48 19.33 38.35
CA ASP A 737 8.89 18.70 39.54
C ASP A 737 7.76 19.53 40.16
N GLN A 738 7.86 20.86 40.08
CA GLN A 738 6.85 21.77 40.61
C GLN A 738 5.59 21.82 39.74
N VAL A 739 5.74 21.65 38.42
CA VAL A 739 4.66 21.79 37.44
C VAL A 739 4.14 20.45 36.91
N GLN A 740 4.65 19.33 37.43
CA GLN A 740 4.35 18.00 36.88
C GLN A 740 2.87 17.66 36.93
N GLU A 741 2.16 18.02 38.00
CA GLU A 741 0.74 17.66 38.17
C GLU A 741 -0.10 18.25 37.04
N GLU A 742 0.02 19.56 36.79
CA GLU A 742 -0.73 20.26 35.74
C GLU A 742 -0.37 19.74 34.34
N ILE A 743 0.91 19.50 34.07
CA ILE A 743 1.37 18.96 32.77
C ILE A 743 0.83 17.55 32.53
N PHE A 744 0.90 16.68 33.53
CA PHE A 744 0.44 15.30 33.37
C PHE A 744 -1.07 15.19 33.32
N ASP A 745 -1.82 16.04 34.03
CA ASP A 745 -3.28 16.09 33.90
C ASP A 745 -3.72 16.34 32.45
N MET A 746 -3.03 17.23 31.72
CA MET A 746 -3.27 17.43 30.29
C MET A 746 -2.91 16.19 29.45
N ILE A 747 -1.76 15.55 29.74
CA ILE A 747 -1.30 14.36 29.01
C ILE A 747 -2.25 13.18 29.23
N ASP A 748 -2.66 12.93 30.47
CA ASP A 748 -3.59 11.85 30.82
C ASP A 748 -4.94 12.09 30.14
N ARG A 749 -5.47 13.31 30.19
CA ARG A 749 -6.73 13.63 29.53
C ARG A 749 -6.69 13.36 28.02
N GLU A 750 -5.62 13.76 27.33
CA GLU A 750 -5.48 13.48 25.89
C GLU A 750 -5.27 11.98 25.63
N ALA A 751 -4.57 11.27 26.52
CA ALA A 751 -4.36 9.82 26.44
C ALA A 751 -5.66 9.03 26.69
N ASP A 752 -6.48 9.45 27.64
CA ASP A 752 -7.78 8.85 27.97
C ASP A 752 -8.82 9.18 26.90
N GLY A 753 -8.70 10.33 26.24
CA GLY A 753 -9.48 10.73 25.06
C GLY A 753 -9.02 10.09 23.74
N SER A 754 -8.14 9.10 23.80
CA SER A 754 -7.64 8.34 22.66
C SER A 754 -8.17 6.90 22.73
N ASP A 755 -8.88 6.44 21.71
CA ASP A 755 -9.41 5.08 21.60
C ASP A 755 -8.28 4.03 21.58
N SER A 756 -7.16 4.36 20.94
CA SER A 756 -5.99 3.49 20.79
C SER A 756 -4.70 4.30 20.67
N LEU A 757 -4.23 4.85 21.80
CA LEU A 757 -2.97 5.59 21.84
C LEU A 757 -1.77 4.68 21.48
N GLU A 758 -1.05 5.00 20.41
CA GLU A 758 0.15 4.29 19.98
C GLU A 758 1.41 4.82 20.70
N GLY A 759 1.52 6.15 20.85
CA GLY A 759 2.69 6.75 21.45
C GLY A 759 2.70 8.27 21.47
N PHE A 760 3.84 8.81 21.87
CA PHE A 760 4.10 10.23 22.03
C PHE A 760 5.20 10.71 21.08
N MET A 761 5.02 11.93 20.57
CA MET A 761 6.02 12.67 19.81
C MET A 761 6.49 13.90 20.58
N LEU A 762 7.71 13.89 21.12
CA LEU A 762 8.30 15.05 21.80
C LEU A 762 9.13 15.92 20.85
N LEU A 763 8.76 17.19 20.72
CA LEU A 763 9.49 18.20 19.96
C LEU A 763 10.21 19.14 20.93
N HIS A 764 11.53 19.16 20.89
CA HIS A 764 12.34 19.96 21.82
C HIS A 764 13.74 20.28 21.28
N SER A 765 14.44 21.18 21.98
CA SER A 765 15.88 21.42 21.75
C SER A 765 16.69 20.92 22.93
N ILE A 766 17.82 20.27 22.65
CA ILE A 766 18.73 19.75 23.67
C ILE A 766 19.67 20.82 24.26
N ALA A 767 19.62 22.05 23.75
CA ALA A 767 20.57 23.11 24.11
C ALA A 767 19.97 24.23 24.99
N GLY A 768 18.64 24.42 24.93
CA GLY A 768 17.94 25.46 25.68
C GLY A 768 17.81 25.14 27.17
N GLY A 769 16.98 25.88 27.91
CA GLY A 769 16.65 25.59 29.31
C GLY A 769 15.40 24.72 29.43
N THR A 770 14.26 25.20 28.92
CA THR A 770 12.96 24.52 28.99
C THR A 770 12.96 23.21 28.20
N GLY A 771 13.22 23.28 26.89
CA GLY A 771 13.21 22.09 26.03
C GLY A 771 14.21 21.02 26.45
N SER A 772 15.35 21.41 27.06
CA SER A 772 16.35 20.46 27.52
C SER A 772 16.02 19.92 28.92
N GLY A 773 15.82 20.79 29.91
CA GLY A 773 15.60 20.46 31.32
C GLY A 773 14.22 19.90 31.59
N LEU A 774 13.17 20.69 31.33
CA LEU A 774 11.77 20.25 31.47
C LEU A 774 11.49 19.06 30.54
N GLY A 775 12.00 19.11 29.30
CA GLY A 775 11.89 17.98 28.36
C GLY A 775 12.54 16.70 28.88
N SER A 776 13.71 16.79 29.54
CA SER A 776 14.35 15.62 30.17
C SER A 776 13.53 15.07 31.33
N TYR A 777 13.00 15.95 32.18
CA TYR A 777 12.12 15.57 33.29
C TYR A 777 10.87 14.84 32.78
N MET A 778 10.23 15.38 31.74
CA MET A 778 9.06 14.76 31.11
C MET A 778 9.38 13.39 30.51
N LEU A 779 10.51 13.24 29.81
CA LEU A 779 10.89 11.94 29.23
C LEU A 779 11.00 10.85 30.28
N GLU A 780 11.60 11.14 31.44
CA GLU A 780 11.69 10.17 32.54
C GLU A 780 10.31 9.80 33.08
N ARG A 781 9.50 10.81 33.42
CA ARG A 781 8.18 10.59 34.01
C ARG A 781 7.20 9.93 33.04
N MET A 782 7.27 10.26 31.75
CA MET A 782 6.45 9.63 30.72
C MET A 782 6.83 8.17 30.50
N ASN A 783 8.13 7.85 30.49
CA ASN A 783 8.60 6.48 30.37
C ASN A 783 8.12 5.61 31.57
N ASP A 784 8.05 6.20 32.76
CA ASP A 784 7.55 5.50 33.96
C ASP A 784 6.01 5.40 33.98
N ARG A 785 5.30 6.46 33.56
CA ARG A 785 3.83 6.53 33.59
C ARG A 785 3.18 5.76 32.44
N PHE A 786 3.80 5.77 31.25
CA PHE A 786 3.30 5.12 30.05
C PHE A 786 4.30 4.09 29.47
N PRO A 787 4.72 3.07 30.24
CA PRO A 787 5.82 2.15 29.87
C PRO A 787 5.52 1.26 28.65
N LYS A 788 4.27 1.27 28.17
CA LYS A 788 3.80 0.50 27.01
C LYS A 788 3.68 1.33 25.73
N LYS A 789 3.86 2.66 25.84
CA LYS A 789 3.66 3.58 24.74
C LYS A 789 5.01 3.98 24.17
N LEU A 790 5.08 4.10 22.85
CA LEU A 790 6.32 4.49 22.19
C LEU A 790 6.61 5.97 22.43
N ILE A 791 7.87 6.30 22.68
CA ILE A 791 8.34 7.69 22.79
C ILE A 791 9.32 7.97 21.65
N GLN A 792 8.84 8.71 20.65
CA GLN A 792 9.68 9.24 19.58
C GLN A 792 9.97 10.72 19.83
N THR A 793 11.22 11.15 19.65
CA THR A 793 11.61 12.56 19.80
C THR A 793 12.11 13.14 18.49
N TYR A 794 11.75 14.40 18.23
CA TYR A 794 12.38 15.25 17.22
C TYR A 794 13.27 16.24 17.96
N SER A 795 14.55 15.89 18.06
CA SER A 795 15.52 16.57 18.91
C SER A 795 16.38 17.51 18.10
N VAL A 796 16.29 18.82 18.37
CA VAL A 796 17.09 19.85 17.70
C VAL A 796 18.42 20.07 18.41
N PHE A 797 19.51 19.74 17.71
CA PHE A 797 20.90 19.88 18.14
C PHE A 797 21.44 21.27 17.80
N PRO A 798 22.24 21.88 18.69
CA PRO A 798 22.79 23.21 18.48
C PRO A 798 23.87 23.20 17.40
N ASP A 799 24.05 24.35 16.75
CA ASP A 799 25.19 24.55 15.84
C ASP A 799 26.50 24.63 16.63
N ALA A 800 27.47 23.77 16.27
CA ALA A 800 28.77 23.72 16.90
C ALA A 800 29.64 24.97 16.64
N GLY A 801 29.33 25.76 15.61
CA GLY A 801 30.11 26.95 15.22
C GLY A 801 29.55 28.29 15.71
N ALA A 802 28.24 28.36 16.04
CA ALA A 802 27.52 29.61 16.29
C ALA A 802 26.46 29.50 17.40
N ALA A 803 26.71 28.70 18.45
CA ALA A 803 25.77 28.61 19.56
C ALA A 803 25.80 29.89 20.43
N ASP A 804 24.69 30.63 20.43
CA ASP A 804 24.49 31.84 21.27
C ASP A 804 24.58 31.56 22.78
N VAL A 805 24.32 30.31 23.19
CA VAL A 805 24.28 29.89 24.60
C VAL A 805 25.59 29.21 24.99
N VAL A 806 26.39 29.84 25.86
CA VAL A 806 27.70 29.31 26.29
C VAL A 806 27.62 28.00 27.09
N VAL A 807 26.51 27.75 27.79
CA VAL A 807 26.30 26.57 28.63
C VAL A 807 25.68 25.38 27.87
N ASN A 808 25.42 25.52 26.57
CA ASN A 808 24.78 24.46 25.78
C ASN A 808 25.46 23.07 25.91
N PRO A 809 26.80 22.93 26.04
CA PRO A 809 27.40 21.59 26.13
C PRO A 809 27.01 20.85 27.41
N TYR A 810 26.72 21.58 28.50
CA TYR A 810 26.20 20.99 29.74
C TYR A 810 24.76 20.51 29.54
N ASN A 811 23.89 21.37 29.01
CA ASN A 811 22.48 21.04 28.74
C ASN A 811 22.38 19.84 27.79
N SER A 812 23.13 19.87 26.69
CA SER A 812 23.12 18.81 25.68
C SER A 812 23.61 17.49 26.23
N LEU A 813 24.65 17.47 27.08
CA LEU A 813 25.12 16.22 27.69
C LEU A 813 24.05 15.60 28.61
N LEU A 814 23.41 16.41 29.45
CA LEU A 814 22.39 15.95 30.40
C LEU A 814 21.14 15.43 29.68
N THR A 815 20.67 16.16 28.65
CA THR A 815 19.56 15.70 27.82
C THR A 815 19.91 14.45 27.01
N MET A 816 21.13 14.34 26.49
CA MET A 816 21.57 13.14 25.76
C MET A 816 21.50 11.87 26.62
N ARG A 817 21.78 11.95 27.92
CA ARG A 817 21.58 10.81 28.85
C ARG A 817 20.12 10.34 28.82
N ARG A 818 19.16 11.25 28.98
CA ARG A 818 17.72 10.91 29.02
C ARG A 818 17.18 10.45 27.68
N LEU A 819 17.61 11.06 26.58
CA LEU A 819 17.31 10.56 25.24
C LEU A 819 17.80 9.12 25.04
N THR A 820 18.99 8.78 25.56
CA THR A 820 19.56 7.42 25.45
C THR A 820 18.81 6.38 26.28
N GLN A 821 18.20 6.78 27.40
CA GLN A 821 17.62 5.87 28.40
C GLN A 821 16.09 5.77 28.31
N ASN A 822 15.40 6.84 27.90
CA ASN A 822 13.96 7.01 28.06
C ASN A 822 13.21 7.23 26.73
N ALA A 823 13.89 7.25 25.58
CA ALA A 823 13.25 7.35 24.28
C ALA A 823 13.46 6.06 23.47
N ASP A 824 12.42 5.66 22.72
CA ASP A 824 12.50 4.52 21.79
C ASP A 824 13.13 4.90 20.46
N SER A 825 12.97 6.16 20.04
CA SER A 825 13.51 6.68 18.78
C SER A 825 13.84 8.17 18.88
N VAL A 826 15.01 8.56 18.39
CA VAL A 826 15.46 9.96 18.37
C VAL A 826 15.78 10.37 16.95
N VAL A 827 14.93 11.21 16.36
CA VAL A 827 15.20 11.85 15.07
C VAL A 827 16.09 13.07 15.30
N VAL A 828 17.32 12.99 14.80
CA VAL A 828 18.34 14.03 15.00
C VAL A 828 18.19 15.13 13.95
N LEU A 829 18.04 16.38 14.42
CA LEU A 829 17.96 17.58 13.60
C LEU A 829 19.09 18.54 13.99
N ASP A 830 20.10 18.72 13.15
CA ASP A 830 21.27 19.55 13.48
C ASP A 830 21.16 20.94 12.84
N ASN A 831 21.05 21.98 13.66
CA ASN A 831 20.95 23.37 13.19
C ASN A 831 22.11 23.79 12.29
N GLY A 832 23.34 23.30 12.54
CA GLY A 832 24.47 23.62 11.66
C GLY A 832 24.31 23.02 10.25
N ALA A 833 23.74 21.81 10.16
CA ALA A 833 23.45 21.17 8.88
C ALA A 833 22.25 21.81 8.18
N LEU A 834 21.19 22.13 8.93
CA LEU A 834 19.98 22.78 8.42
C LEU A 834 20.30 24.16 7.85
N SER A 835 21.04 25.00 8.60
CA SER A 835 21.49 26.32 8.14
C SER A 835 22.35 26.21 6.88
N ARG A 836 23.29 25.26 6.81
CA ARG A 836 24.08 25.01 5.59
C ARG A 836 23.19 24.67 4.40
N ILE A 837 22.21 23.78 4.57
CA ILE A 837 21.30 23.38 3.50
C ILE A 837 20.48 24.58 3.01
N VAL A 838 19.95 25.40 3.92
CA VAL A 838 19.17 26.59 3.57
C VAL A 838 20.04 27.63 2.86
N ALA A 839 21.25 27.90 3.36
CA ALA A 839 22.19 28.83 2.73
C ALA A 839 22.56 28.39 1.30
N ASP A 840 22.92 27.11 1.14
CA ASP A 840 23.34 26.55 -0.16
C ASP A 840 22.18 26.50 -1.18
N ARG A 841 20.95 26.23 -0.73
CA ARG A 841 19.78 26.00 -1.60
C ARG A 841 18.96 27.24 -1.89
N MET A 842 18.79 28.12 -0.90
CA MET A 842 18.06 29.38 -1.04
C MET A 842 18.97 30.55 -1.45
N HIS A 843 20.29 30.32 -1.54
CA HIS A 843 21.28 31.34 -1.89
C HIS A 843 21.23 32.56 -0.95
N VAL A 844 21.03 32.30 0.34
CA VAL A 844 21.00 33.31 1.41
C VAL A 844 22.30 33.23 2.20
N ALA A 845 22.86 34.39 2.58
CA ALA A 845 24.09 34.45 3.36
C ALA A 845 23.88 34.01 4.83
N GLU A 846 22.77 34.42 5.43
CA GLU A 846 22.38 34.09 6.80
C GLU A 846 20.93 33.57 6.84
N PRO A 847 20.72 32.26 7.00
CA PRO A 847 19.40 31.65 7.17
C PRO A 847 18.69 32.11 8.44
N SER A 848 17.39 32.40 8.36
CA SER A 848 16.57 32.66 9.55
C SER A 848 16.05 31.37 10.19
N PHE A 849 15.74 31.40 11.49
CA PHE A 849 15.13 30.27 12.19
C PHE A 849 13.78 29.86 11.58
N GLN A 850 13.04 30.78 10.99
CA GLN A 850 11.80 30.46 10.30
C GLN A 850 12.05 29.56 9.07
N GLN A 851 13.10 29.85 8.30
CA GLN A 851 13.48 29.04 7.13
C GLN A 851 13.98 27.66 7.53
N THR A 852 14.77 27.56 8.61
CA THR A 852 15.21 26.25 9.14
C THR A 852 14.03 25.46 9.71
N ASN A 853 13.07 26.10 10.37
CA ASN A 853 11.88 25.44 10.91
C ASN A 853 10.95 24.91 9.81
N GLN A 854 10.84 25.62 8.68
CA GLN A 854 10.09 25.11 7.52
C GLN A 854 10.71 23.81 6.98
N LEU A 855 12.04 23.74 6.94
CA LEU A 855 12.78 22.54 6.55
C LEU A 855 12.53 21.37 7.52
N VAL A 856 12.55 21.66 8.83
CA VAL A 856 12.25 20.67 9.87
C VAL A 856 10.81 20.17 9.76
N SER A 857 9.84 21.08 9.63
CA SER A 857 8.42 20.75 9.45
C SER A 857 8.20 19.84 8.24
N THR A 858 8.86 20.13 7.11
CA THR A 858 8.80 19.29 5.90
C THR A 858 9.28 17.86 6.18
N VAL A 859 10.35 17.70 6.95
CA VAL A 859 10.87 16.37 7.32
C VAL A 859 9.96 15.65 8.28
N MET A 860 9.41 16.34 9.27
CA MET A 860 8.44 15.78 10.22
C MET A 860 7.16 15.33 9.51
N SER A 861 6.65 16.14 8.58
CA SER A 861 5.52 15.75 7.73
C SER A 861 5.88 14.51 6.89
N ALA A 862 7.08 14.50 6.28
CA ALA A 862 7.52 13.39 5.44
C ALA A 862 7.75 12.08 6.20
N SER A 863 8.23 12.13 7.45
CA SER A 863 8.46 10.94 8.29
C SER A 863 7.16 10.31 8.78
N THR A 864 6.11 11.10 8.90
CA THR A 864 4.77 10.70 9.37
C THR A 864 3.80 10.43 8.22
N THR A 865 4.24 10.54 6.96
CA THR A 865 3.33 10.41 5.80
C THR A 865 2.72 9.03 5.68
N THR A 866 3.44 7.94 6.03
CA THR A 866 2.88 6.58 5.97
C THR A 866 1.80 6.34 7.03
N LEU A 867 1.80 7.12 8.11
CA LEU A 867 0.75 7.10 9.12
C LEU A 867 -0.49 7.84 8.61
N ARG A 868 -0.30 9.00 7.96
CA ARG A 868 -1.39 9.88 7.49
C ARG A 868 -1.99 9.46 6.14
N TYR A 869 -1.20 8.84 5.27
CA TYR A 869 -1.64 8.31 3.98
C TYR A 869 -1.27 6.82 3.92
N PRO A 870 -2.20 5.93 4.28
CA PRO A 870 -1.91 4.51 4.41
C PRO A 870 -1.44 3.94 3.07
N GLY A 871 -0.33 3.21 3.14
CA GLY A 871 0.25 2.45 2.04
C GLY A 871 0.21 0.95 2.31
N TYR A 872 1.04 0.18 1.60
CA TYR A 872 1.10 -1.27 1.78
C TYR A 872 1.92 -1.72 3.01
N MET A 873 2.82 -0.88 3.53
CA MET A 873 3.76 -1.22 4.61
C MET A 873 4.05 0.01 5.49
N HIS A 874 4.41 -0.22 6.76
CA HIS A 874 4.79 0.81 7.75
C HIS A 874 3.70 1.85 8.03
N ASN A 875 2.47 1.37 8.21
CA ASN A 875 1.29 2.20 8.49
C ASN A 875 1.11 2.53 9.98
N ASP A 876 2.02 2.06 10.83
CA ASP A 876 2.09 2.27 12.28
C ASP A 876 3.51 2.72 12.69
N LEU A 877 3.62 3.41 13.82
CA LEU A 877 4.89 3.88 14.37
C LEU A 877 5.75 2.70 14.85
N VAL A 878 5.13 1.66 15.40
CA VAL A 878 5.81 0.42 15.80
C VAL A 878 6.59 -0.19 14.63
N GLY A 879 5.94 -0.35 13.46
CA GLY A 879 6.56 -0.93 12.28
C GLY A 879 7.63 -0.05 11.65
N ILE A 880 7.52 1.28 11.76
CA ILE A 880 8.59 2.21 11.37
C ILE A 880 9.81 2.02 12.28
N ILE A 881 9.63 2.06 13.60
CA ILE A 881 10.71 1.96 14.59
C ILE A 881 11.39 0.60 14.51
N ALA A 882 10.62 -0.50 14.48
CA ALA A 882 11.15 -1.86 14.41
C ALA A 882 12.01 -2.10 13.15
N SER A 883 11.71 -1.43 12.04
CA SER A 883 12.51 -1.52 10.81
C SER A 883 13.85 -0.80 10.89
N LEU A 884 13.91 0.27 11.67
CA LEU A 884 15.05 1.18 11.74
C LEU A 884 15.99 0.86 12.91
N ILE A 885 15.48 0.30 13.99
CA ILE A 885 16.20 0.18 15.27
C ILE A 885 16.25 -1.29 15.68
N PRO A 886 17.19 -2.09 15.14
CA PRO A 886 17.36 -3.49 15.54
C PRO A 886 18.02 -3.62 16.92
N THR A 887 18.73 -2.58 17.36
CA THR A 887 19.50 -2.52 18.61
C THR A 887 19.00 -1.35 19.45
N PRO A 888 18.36 -1.59 20.61
CA PRO A 888 17.61 -0.55 21.32
C PRO A 888 18.41 0.67 21.76
N ARG A 889 19.71 0.55 22.05
CA ARG A 889 20.56 1.70 22.44
C ARG A 889 20.93 2.58 21.25
N ALA A 890 21.09 2.00 20.07
CA ALA A 890 21.45 2.72 18.85
C ALA A 890 20.18 3.16 18.11
N HIS A 891 19.42 4.09 18.70
CA HIS A 891 18.13 4.56 18.18
C HIS A 891 18.15 6.00 17.64
N PHE A 892 19.34 6.58 17.43
CA PHE A 892 19.48 7.93 16.87
C PHE A 892 19.50 7.88 15.34
N LEU A 893 18.47 8.46 14.73
CA LEU A 893 18.21 8.44 13.30
C LEU A 893 18.73 9.72 12.64
N VAL A 894 19.51 9.53 11.57
CA VAL A 894 20.01 10.59 10.69
C VAL A 894 19.03 10.77 9.53
N THR A 895 18.61 12.01 9.30
CA THR A 895 17.66 12.38 8.25
C THR A 895 18.37 12.91 7.00
N SER A 896 17.79 12.64 5.83
CA SER A 896 18.15 13.30 4.56
C SER A 896 16.91 13.49 3.71
N TYR A 897 16.81 14.60 2.97
CA TYR A 897 15.63 14.87 2.13
C TYR A 897 16.03 15.42 0.77
N THR A 898 15.20 15.19 -0.24
CA THR A 898 15.38 15.74 -1.59
C THR A 898 14.06 15.68 -2.38
N PRO A 899 13.81 16.62 -3.31
CA PRO A 899 14.55 17.87 -3.55
C PRO A 899 14.26 18.94 -2.49
N PHE A 900 15.20 19.87 -2.29
CA PHE A 900 14.94 21.13 -1.60
C PHE A 900 14.79 22.24 -2.64
N THR A 901 13.62 22.85 -2.72
CA THR A 901 13.37 24.05 -3.52
C THR A 901 12.54 25.01 -2.69
N SER A 902 12.84 26.30 -2.75
CA SER A 902 11.91 27.32 -2.26
C SER A 902 10.78 27.49 -3.27
N ASP A 903 9.57 27.77 -2.77
CA ASP A 903 8.37 28.00 -3.59
C ASP A 903 8.53 29.21 -4.54
N ASN A 904 9.51 30.08 -4.27
CA ASN A 904 9.79 31.29 -5.05
C ASN A 904 10.65 31.10 -6.31
N ILE A 905 11.05 29.87 -6.66
CA ILE A 905 11.86 29.62 -7.87
C ILE A 905 10.95 29.20 -9.03
N GLU A 906 10.08 30.11 -9.48
CA GLU A 906 9.34 29.97 -10.74
C GLU A 906 10.25 30.15 -11.98
N GLN A 907 11.51 30.57 -11.82
CA GLN A 907 12.37 30.97 -12.94
C GLN A 907 13.61 30.10 -13.21
N ALA A 908 13.92 29.08 -12.40
CA ALA A 908 15.09 28.23 -12.64
C ALA A 908 14.74 26.92 -13.35
N ARG A 909 14.48 27.04 -14.66
CA ARG A 909 14.57 25.99 -15.70
C ARG A 909 13.58 24.82 -15.57
N THR A 910 12.92 24.57 -16.70
CA THR A 910 12.66 23.27 -17.32
C THR A 910 13.67 22.17 -16.95
N VAL A 911 13.56 21.57 -15.76
CA VAL A 911 14.55 20.62 -15.21
C VAL A 911 14.03 19.19 -15.29
N ARG A 912 14.75 18.35 -16.05
CA ARG A 912 14.78 16.87 -16.06
C ARG A 912 13.75 16.17 -15.16
N LYS A 913 12.93 15.28 -15.75
CA LYS A 913 12.15 14.24 -15.02
C LYS A 913 13.04 13.60 -13.94
N THR A 914 12.83 13.99 -12.67
CA THR A 914 13.58 13.42 -11.54
C THR A 914 13.02 12.03 -11.29
N THR A 915 13.85 11.01 -11.48
CA THR A 915 13.45 9.60 -11.32
C THR A 915 13.56 9.16 -9.86
N VAL A 916 12.89 8.06 -9.49
CA VAL A 916 13.05 7.42 -8.16
C VAL A 916 14.52 7.12 -7.86
N LEU A 917 15.27 6.64 -8.85
CA LEU A 917 16.70 6.40 -8.73
C LEU A 917 17.49 7.67 -8.41
N ASP A 918 17.13 8.80 -9.04
CA ASP A 918 17.78 10.07 -8.75
C ASP A 918 17.52 10.51 -7.32
N VAL A 919 16.29 10.36 -6.83
CA VAL A 919 15.90 10.65 -5.45
C VAL A 919 16.70 9.78 -4.48
N MET A 920 16.64 8.45 -4.61
CA MET A 920 17.35 7.55 -3.69
C MET A 920 18.87 7.74 -3.71
N ARG A 921 19.46 7.99 -4.89
CA ARG A 921 20.88 8.32 -4.99
C ARG A 921 21.22 9.64 -4.31
N ARG A 922 20.37 10.66 -4.44
CA ARG A 922 20.55 11.97 -3.79
C ARG A 922 20.39 11.85 -2.28
N LEU A 923 19.50 11.01 -1.78
CA LEU A 923 19.32 10.76 -0.34
C LEU A 923 20.61 10.24 0.33
N LEU A 924 21.36 9.38 -0.35
CA LEU A 924 22.64 8.88 0.16
C LEU A 924 23.79 9.92 0.15
N GLN A 925 23.63 11.05 -0.57
CA GLN A 925 24.69 12.05 -0.71
C GLN A 925 24.85 12.88 0.57
N PRO A 926 26.09 13.08 1.08
CA PRO A 926 26.34 13.83 2.30
C PRO A 926 25.75 15.25 2.32
N LYS A 927 25.70 15.92 1.16
CA LYS A 927 25.16 17.29 1.03
C LYS A 927 23.67 17.42 1.32
N ASN A 928 22.92 16.31 1.33
CA ASN A 928 21.48 16.30 1.61
C ASN A 928 21.18 15.77 3.02
N ARG A 929 22.22 15.42 3.81
CA ARG A 929 22.07 15.00 5.21
C ARG A 929 21.86 16.21 6.10
N MET A 930 20.86 16.13 6.97
CA MET A 930 20.53 17.16 7.94
C MET A 930 21.26 17.00 9.27
N VAL A 931 22.35 16.23 9.27
CA VAL A 931 23.22 16.04 10.43
C VAL A 931 24.68 16.18 10.01
N SER A 932 25.45 17.01 10.71
CA SER A 932 26.86 17.26 10.43
C SER A 932 27.76 16.18 11.03
N VAL A 933 27.75 15.02 10.38
CA VAL A 933 28.58 13.85 10.71
C VAL A 933 29.79 13.75 9.79
N THR A 934 30.92 13.28 10.33
CA THR A 934 32.13 12.99 9.55
C THR A 934 32.35 11.47 9.55
N PRO A 935 31.84 10.74 8.55
CA PRO A 935 31.97 9.27 8.53
C PRO A 935 33.44 8.86 8.43
N SER A 936 33.84 7.88 9.23
CA SER A 936 35.12 7.20 9.08
C SER A 936 35.04 6.18 7.93
N LYS A 937 36.16 5.52 7.62
CA LYS A 937 36.15 4.39 6.65
C LYS A 937 35.35 3.17 7.16
N SER A 938 35.23 3.02 8.48
CA SER A 938 34.49 1.93 9.12
C SER A 938 33.02 2.26 9.33
N SER A 939 32.62 3.53 9.22
CA SER A 939 31.22 3.92 9.41
C SER A 939 30.28 3.25 8.41
N CYS A 940 29.17 2.72 8.93
CA CYS A 940 28.22 1.94 8.17
C CYS A 940 26.77 2.25 8.55
N TYR A 941 25.85 1.89 7.65
CA TYR A 941 24.42 1.89 7.88
C TYR A 941 24.02 0.61 8.63
N ILE A 942 23.34 0.78 9.76
CA ILE A 942 22.62 -0.30 10.44
C ILE A 942 21.33 -0.60 9.68
N SER A 943 20.58 0.45 9.31
CA SER A 943 19.33 0.36 8.58
C SER A 943 19.02 1.66 7.82
N ILE A 944 18.20 1.56 6.79
CA ILE A 944 17.70 2.68 6.00
C ILE A 944 16.22 2.47 5.69
N LEU A 945 15.39 3.48 5.95
CA LEU A 945 14.02 3.60 5.44
C LEU A 945 13.94 4.82 4.51
N ASN A 946 13.64 4.59 3.24
CA ASN A 946 13.34 5.66 2.30
C ASN A 946 11.83 5.81 2.13
N ILE A 947 11.27 6.95 2.52
CA ILE A 947 9.88 7.30 2.25
C ILE A 947 9.88 8.12 0.96
N ILE A 948 9.36 7.53 -0.12
CA ILE A 948 9.29 8.15 -1.45
C ILE A 948 7.85 8.61 -1.66
N GLN A 949 7.69 9.93 -1.84
CA GLN A 949 6.39 10.57 -1.99
C GLN A 949 6.17 10.99 -3.44
N GLY A 950 5.03 10.60 -4.03
CA GLY A 950 4.60 11.04 -5.36
C GLY A 950 4.36 9.89 -6.34
N GLU A 951 4.24 10.22 -7.63
CA GLU A 951 3.97 9.23 -8.67
C GLU A 951 5.23 8.41 -8.99
N ALA A 952 5.40 7.29 -8.28
CA ALA A 952 6.50 6.37 -8.44
C ALA A 952 5.98 4.94 -8.72
N ASP A 953 6.50 4.31 -9.77
CA ASP A 953 6.23 2.90 -10.08
C ASP A 953 7.02 2.00 -9.10
N PRO A 954 6.39 1.02 -8.42
CA PRO A 954 7.09 0.06 -7.56
C PRO A 954 8.25 -0.68 -8.25
N THR A 955 8.15 -0.91 -9.56
CA THR A 955 9.21 -1.52 -10.37
C THR A 955 10.47 -0.65 -10.43
N ASP A 956 10.31 0.66 -10.48
CA ASP A 956 11.42 1.61 -10.50
C ASP A 956 12.11 1.72 -9.14
N VAL A 957 11.37 1.51 -8.03
CA VAL A 957 11.95 1.36 -6.69
C VAL A 957 12.86 0.13 -6.64
N HIS A 958 12.38 -1.03 -7.10
CA HIS A 958 13.16 -2.26 -7.09
C HIS A 958 14.45 -2.13 -7.92
N LYS A 959 14.35 -1.58 -9.14
CA LYS A 959 15.51 -1.28 -9.98
C LYS A 959 16.48 -0.31 -9.30
N SER A 960 15.96 0.66 -8.57
CA SER A 960 16.78 1.66 -7.86
C SER A 960 17.55 1.03 -6.71
N LEU A 961 16.90 0.16 -5.92
CA LEU A 961 17.53 -0.63 -4.86
C LEU A 961 18.65 -1.53 -5.40
N LEU A 962 18.38 -2.26 -6.49
CA LEU A 962 19.39 -3.11 -7.14
C LEU A 962 20.62 -2.30 -7.56
N ARG A 963 20.42 -1.14 -8.21
CA ARG A 963 21.53 -0.26 -8.63
C ARG A 963 22.32 0.31 -7.46
N ILE A 964 21.67 0.63 -6.34
CA ILE A 964 22.34 1.10 -5.12
C ILE A 964 23.22 -0.01 -4.53
N ARG A 965 22.72 -1.26 -4.52
CA ARG A 965 23.46 -2.44 -4.05
C ARG A 965 24.63 -2.79 -4.97
N GLU A 966 24.42 -2.87 -6.28
CA GLU A 966 25.46 -3.18 -7.29
C GLU A 966 26.62 -2.17 -7.24
N ARG A 967 26.30 -0.89 -7.10
CA ARG A 967 27.30 0.19 -7.06
C ARG A 967 27.92 0.37 -5.68
N ARG A 968 27.49 -0.38 -4.67
CA ARG A 968 27.94 -0.27 -3.27
C ARG A 968 27.96 1.18 -2.78
N LEU A 969 26.90 1.93 -3.07
CA LEU A 969 26.79 3.36 -2.69
C LEU A 969 26.63 3.57 -1.18
N ALA A 970 26.30 2.51 -0.45
CA ALA A 970 26.17 2.48 1.00
C ALA A 970 26.91 1.26 1.56
N SER A 971 27.67 1.47 2.64
CA SER A 971 28.30 0.41 3.42
C SER A 971 27.38 0.02 4.56
N PHE A 972 27.09 -1.26 4.74
CA PHE A 972 26.20 -1.76 5.80
C PHE A 972 26.98 -2.47 6.89
N ILE A 973 26.34 -2.64 8.05
CA ILE A 973 26.86 -3.44 9.16
C ILE A 973 27.31 -4.83 8.67
N PRO A 974 28.44 -5.36 9.18
CA PRO A 974 28.99 -6.62 8.71
C PRO A 974 28.37 -7.86 9.41
N TRP A 975 27.73 -7.67 10.56
CA TRP A 975 27.13 -8.73 11.39
C TRP A 975 25.66 -9.05 11.04
N GLY A 976 25.10 -8.40 10.01
CA GLY A 976 23.72 -8.60 9.59
C GLY A 976 23.49 -8.26 8.12
N PRO A 977 22.33 -8.65 7.54
CA PRO A 977 22.00 -8.32 6.17
C PRO A 977 21.73 -6.83 5.98
N ALA A 978 22.02 -6.30 4.80
CA ALA A 978 21.77 -4.91 4.45
C ALA A 978 20.25 -4.58 4.45
N SER A 979 19.79 -3.85 5.47
CA SER A 979 18.41 -3.40 5.61
C SER A 979 18.20 -2.06 4.88
N ILE A 980 17.63 -2.14 3.67
CA ILE A 980 17.13 -0.96 2.94
C ILE A 980 15.66 -1.20 2.65
N GLN A 981 14.81 -0.45 3.33
CA GLN A 981 13.37 -0.48 3.15
C GLN A 981 12.92 0.77 2.40
N VAL A 982 11.83 0.62 1.63
CA VAL A 982 11.25 1.72 0.86
C VAL A 982 9.74 1.70 1.08
N ALA A 983 9.22 2.80 1.60
CA ALA A 983 7.80 3.06 1.67
C ALA A 983 7.42 4.02 0.54
N LEU A 984 6.52 3.57 -0.34
CA LEU A 984 5.92 4.40 -1.36
C LEU A 984 4.64 5.01 -0.78
N THR A 985 4.51 6.33 -0.87
CA THR A 985 3.31 7.01 -0.41
C THR A 985 2.86 8.08 -1.41
N LYS A 986 1.56 8.35 -1.42
CA LYS A 986 0.98 9.40 -2.24
C LYS A 986 1.27 10.75 -1.56
N LYS A 987 1.38 11.80 -2.36
CA LYS A 987 1.39 13.16 -1.83
C LYS A 987 -0.03 13.60 -1.52
N SER A 988 -0.17 14.59 -0.64
CA SER A 988 -1.45 15.24 -0.40
C SER A 988 -2.10 15.66 -1.74
N PRO A 989 -3.36 15.26 -1.99
CA PRO A 989 -4.07 15.65 -3.22
C PRO A 989 -4.49 17.11 -3.21
N TYR A 990 -4.44 17.80 -2.06
CA TYR A 990 -4.92 19.17 -1.89
C TYR A 990 -3.86 20.23 -2.21
N LEU A 991 -2.58 19.83 -2.24
CA LEU A 991 -1.47 20.74 -2.51
C LEU A 991 -0.96 20.57 -3.93
N GLN A 992 -0.68 21.71 -4.59
CA GLN A 992 0.02 21.71 -5.87
C GLN A 992 1.51 21.44 -5.63
N HIS A 993 2.01 20.35 -6.23
CA HIS A 993 3.41 19.95 -6.06
C HIS A 993 4.24 20.35 -7.26
N THR A 994 5.31 21.13 -7.02
CA THR A 994 6.28 21.53 -8.05
C THR A 994 7.11 20.35 -8.58
N HIS A 995 7.27 19.30 -7.75
CA HIS A 995 8.04 18.09 -8.09
C HIS A 995 7.17 16.84 -8.09
N ARG A 996 7.29 16.04 -9.16
CA ARG A 996 6.58 14.77 -9.32
C ARG A 996 6.94 13.72 -8.26
N VAL A 997 8.18 13.74 -7.78
CA VAL A 997 8.70 12.80 -6.76
C VAL A 997 9.61 13.52 -5.77
N SER A 998 9.37 13.32 -4.48
CA SER A 998 10.27 13.68 -3.37
C SER A 998 10.62 12.44 -2.56
N GLY A 999 11.63 12.54 -1.70
CA GLY A 999 11.98 11.47 -0.80
C GLY A 999 12.59 11.98 0.50
N LEU A 1000 12.30 11.26 1.57
CA LEU A 1000 12.94 11.33 2.87
C LEU A 1000 13.69 10.02 3.10
N MET A 1001 14.88 10.11 3.69
CA MET A 1001 15.61 8.97 4.23
C MET A 1001 15.73 9.12 5.74
N LEU A 1002 15.22 8.13 6.46
CA LEU A 1002 15.56 7.88 7.86
C LEU A 1002 16.64 6.79 7.87
N ALA A 1003 17.80 7.08 8.44
CA ALA A 1003 18.91 6.15 8.45
C ALA A 1003 19.50 6.02 9.84
N ASN A 1004 19.65 4.78 10.31
CA ASN A 1004 20.46 4.49 11.48
C ASN A 1004 21.90 4.26 11.01
N HIS A 1005 22.78 5.23 11.28
CA HIS A 1005 24.14 5.24 10.74
C HIS A 1005 25.16 5.53 11.84
N THR A 1006 26.20 4.70 11.94
CA THR A 1006 27.15 4.72 13.07
C THR A 1006 27.93 6.03 13.20
N SER A 1007 28.08 6.78 12.10
CA SER A 1007 28.75 8.09 12.14
C SER A 1007 28.04 9.13 13.02
N VAL A 1008 26.80 8.91 13.46
CA VAL A 1008 26.13 9.77 14.44
C VAL A 1008 26.95 9.88 15.74
N ALA A 1009 27.74 8.86 16.08
CA ALA A 1009 28.68 8.89 17.19
C ALA A 1009 29.68 10.06 17.12
N THR A 1010 30.01 10.56 15.93
CA THR A 1010 30.91 11.73 15.77
C THR A 1010 30.27 13.02 16.29
N LEU A 1011 28.94 13.14 16.24
CA LEU A 1011 28.21 14.24 16.85
C LEU A 1011 28.30 14.17 18.37
N PHE A 1012 28.10 12.98 18.95
CA PHE A 1012 28.17 12.78 20.40
C PHE A 1012 29.57 13.02 20.95
N LYS A 1013 30.61 12.52 20.25
CA LYS A 1013 32.01 12.82 20.58
C LYS A 1013 32.28 14.32 20.64
N ARG A 1014 31.68 15.10 19.72
CA ARG A 1014 31.84 16.56 19.70
C ARG A 1014 31.22 17.21 20.93
N ILE A 1015 30.01 16.78 21.32
CA ILE A 1015 29.33 17.26 22.55
C ILE A 1015 30.19 16.95 23.78
N VAL A 1016 30.69 15.72 23.91
CA VAL A 1016 31.58 15.33 25.03
C VAL A 1016 32.86 16.16 25.04
N GLN A 1017 33.48 16.41 23.88
CA GLN A 1017 34.67 17.26 23.78
C GLN A 1017 34.42 18.73 24.13
N GLN A 1018 33.24 19.27 23.80
CA GLN A 1018 32.86 20.63 24.19
C GLN A 1018 32.59 20.70 25.70
N TYR A 1019 31.87 19.73 26.24
CA TYR A 1019 31.66 19.57 27.68
C TYR A 1019 33.01 19.50 28.44
N ASP A 1020 33.93 18.64 28.01
CA ASP A 1020 35.23 18.45 28.68
C ASP A 1020 36.06 19.74 28.71
N ARG A 1021 35.97 20.56 27.66
CA ARG A 1021 36.65 21.86 27.61
C ARG A 1021 36.12 22.83 28.65
N LEU A 1022 34.80 22.87 28.87
CA LEU A 1022 34.18 23.71 29.89
C LEU A 1022 34.42 23.14 31.30
N ARG A 1023 34.20 21.83 31.47
CA ARG A 1023 34.31 21.14 32.76
C ARG A 1023 35.72 21.16 33.33
N LYS A 1024 36.76 21.02 32.50
CA LYS A 1024 38.17 21.15 32.93
C LYS A 1024 38.49 22.49 33.59
N ARG A 1025 37.73 23.54 33.26
CA ARG A 1025 37.88 24.89 33.83
C ARG A 1025 36.83 25.22 34.88
N ASN A 1026 35.92 24.29 35.17
CA ASN A 1026 34.71 24.51 35.97
C ASN A 1026 33.92 25.75 35.54
N ALA A 1027 33.94 26.06 34.24
CA ALA A 1027 33.30 27.28 33.72
C ALA A 1027 31.77 27.17 33.84
N PHE A 1028 31.12 28.23 34.33
CA PHE A 1028 29.65 28.40 34.39
C PHE A 1028 28.88 27.36 35.25
N ILE A 1029 29.56 26.60 36.11
CA ILE A 1029 28.92 25.54 36.91
C ILE A 1029 28.10 26.09 38.08
N ASP A 1030 28.40 27.30 38.59
CA ASP A 1030 27.78 27.82 39.80
C ASP A 1030 26.27 28.05 39.68
N GLN A 1031 25.74 28.21 38.46
CA GLN A 1031 24.30 28.26 38.22
C GLN A 1031 23.64 26.88 38.34
N TYR A 1032 24.33 25.80 37.99
CA TYR A 1032 23.80 24.44 38.10
C TYR A 1032 23.76 23.98 39.56
N LYS A 1033 24.81 24.28 40.34
CA LYS A 1033 24.90 23.92 41.77
C LYS A 1033 23.81 24.51 42.66
N LYS A 1034 23.13 25.56 42.21
CA LYS A 1034 22.03 26.19 42.96
C LYS A 1034 20.73 25.40 42.86
N GLU A 1035 20.62 24.54 41.87
CA GLU A 1035 19.40 23.80 41.56
C GLU A 1035 19.43 22.42 42.19
N ALA A 1036 18.25 21.90 42.52
CA ALA A 1036 18.09 20.64 43.26
C ALA A 1036 18.87 19.44 42.67
N PRO A 1037 18.94 19.21 41.34
CA PRO A 1037 19.67 18.06 40.79
C PRO A 1037 21.18 18.05 41.07
N PHE A 1038 21.76 19.19 41.48
CA PHE A 1038 23.18 19.33 41.77
C PHE A 1038 23.46 19.74 43.23
N ALA A 1039 22.46 19.64 44.11
CA ALA A 1039 22.60 20.01 45.52
C ALA A 1039 23.64 19.13 46.25
N ASP A 1040 23.68 17.84 45.93
CA ASP A 1040 24.58 16.85 46.54
C ASP A 1040 25.92 16.70 45.80
N GLY A 1041 26.17 17.50 44.77
CA GLY A 1041 27.42 17.51 44.01
C GLY A 1041 27.24 17.52 42.50
N LEU A 1042 28.31 17.22 41.77
CA LEU A 1042 28.35 17.26 40.29
C LEU A 1042 28.25 15.86 39.66
N GLY A 1043 27.84 14.85 40.41
CA GLY A 1043 27.80 13.44 39.97
C GLY A 1043 26.89 13.20 38.76
N GLU A 1044 25.78 13.94 38.64
CA GLU A 1044 24.89 13.87 37.47
C GLU A 1044 25.62 14.12 36.15
N PHE A 1045 26.63 15.00 36.14
CA PHE A 1045 27.42 15.21 34.94
C PHE A 1045 28.33 14.03 34.60
N ASP A 1046 28.90 13.39 35.62
CA ASP A 1046 29.82 12.26 35.44
C ASP A 1046 29.05 11.03 34.94
N GLU A 1047 27.85 10.79 35.48
CA GLU A 1047 26.92 9.76 35.00
C GLU A 1047 26.44 10.04 33.57
N ALA A 1048 26.01 11.27 33.28
CA ALA A 1048 25.59 11.64 31.92
C ALA A 1048 26.73 11.45 30.91
N LYS A 1049 27.95 11.82 31.29
CA LYS A 1049 29.14 11.57 30.46
C LYS A 1049 29.37 10.08 30.24
N ALA A 1050 29.29 9.26 31.28
CA ALA A 1050 29.49 7.82 31.18
C ALA A 1050 28.49 7.18 30.20
N VAL A 1051 27.21 7.49 30.34
CA VAL A 1051 26.15 6.97 29.45
C VAL A 1051 26.39 7.35 27.98
N VAL A 1052 26.74 8.61 27.71
CA VAL A 1052 27.00 9.09 26.35
C VAL A 1052 28.29 8.51 25.77
N VAL A 1053 29.33 8.33 26.58
CA VAL A 1053 30.58 7.66 26.16
C VAL A 1053 30.33 6.19 25.84
N ASP A 1054 29.52 5.49 26.63
CA ASP A 1054 29.20 4.09 26.36
C ASP A 1054 28.28 3.95 25.14
N LEU A 1055 27.41 4.93 24.87
CA LEU A 1055 26.66 5.00 23.61
C LEU A 1055 27.60 5.18 22.41
N ILE A 1056 28.63 6.02 22.53
CA ILE A 1056 29.65 6.18 21.48
C ILE A 1056 30.34 4.84 21.20
N LYS A 1057 30.76 4.14 22.26
CA LYS A 1057 31.40 2.82 22.13
C LYS A 1057 30.47 1.79 21.51
N GLU A 1058 29.18 1.80 21.85
CA GLU A 1058 28.16 0.92 21.25
C GLU A 1058 28.10 1.10 19.72
N TYR A 1059 28.05 2.35 19.25
CA TYR A 1059 28.05 2.65 17.82
C TYR A 1059 29.36 2.25 17.12
N GLU A 1060 30.51 2.39 17.79
CA GLU A 1060 31.80 1.92 17.25
C GLU A 1060 31.91 0.40 17.24
N ALA A 1061 31.36 -0.28 18.25
CA ALA A 1061 31.32 -1.73 18.31
C ALA A 1061 30.44 -2.30 17.19
N ALA A 1062 29.33 -1.64 16.88
CA ALA A 1062 28.45 -2.01 15.77
C ALA A 1062 29.13 -1.93 14.38
N GLU A 1063 30.29 -1.30 14.26
CA GLU A 1063 31.10 -1.31 13.01
C GLU A 1063 31.91 -2.61 12.84
N LYS A 1064 32.01 -3.47 13.87
CA LYS A 1064 32.82 -4.70 13.88
C LYS A 1064 31.97 -5.95 13.64
N GLU A 1065 32.56 -6.98 13.01
CA GLU A 1065 31.90 -8.27 12.75
C GLU A 1065 31.45 -9.03 14.01
N ASN A 1066 32.17 -8.86 15.12
CA ASN A 1066 31.93 -9.55 16.37
C ASN A 1066 30.91 -8.85 17.30
N TYR A 1067 30.17 -7.86 16.81
CA TYR A 1067 29.24 -7.08 17.62
C TYR A 1067 28.18 -7.95 18.34
N LEU A 1068 27.73 -9.04 17.72
CA LEU A 1068 26.73 -9.96 18.29
C LEU A 1068 27.33 -11.12 19.11
N ASP A 1069 28.66 -11.20 19.23
CA ASP A 1069 29.33 -12.29 19.94
C ASP A 1069 29.39 -11.98 21.46
N PRO A 1070 28.65 -12.71 22.31
CA PRO A 1070 28.65 -12.49 23.76
C PRO A 1070 30.02 -12.73 24.42
N ASP A 1071 30.94 -13.48 23.78
CA ASP A 1071 32.26 -13.81 24.32
C ASP A 1071 33.37 -12.84 23.88
N ALA A 1072 33.09 -11.91 22.96
CA ALA A 1072 34.08 -10.98 22.43
C ALA A 1072 34.68 -10.04 23.50
N GLY A 1073 33.89 -9.70 24.53
CA GLY A 1073 34.33 -8.84 25.64
C GLY A 1073 35.30 -9.52 26.62
N GLN A 1074 35.37 -10.86 26.66
CA GLN A 1074 36.27 -11.57 27.57
C GLN A 1074 37.70 -11.75 27.01
N LYS A 1075 37.88 -11.66 25.69
CA LYS A 1075 39.20 -11.86 25.06
C LYS A 1075 40.08 -10.59 25.05
N GLU A 1076 39.51 -9.40 25.12
CA GLU A 1076 40.30 -8.15 25.17
C GLU A 1076 40.87 -7.82 26.58
N VAL A 1077 40.51 -8.59 27.61
CA VAL A 1077 41.04 -8.41 28.99
C VAL A 1077 42.25 -9.33 29.29
N ILE A 1078 42.62 -10.22 28.36
CA ILE A 1078 43.76 -11.16 28.53
C ILE A 1078 44.80 -10.99 27.39
N ALA A 1079 45.03 -9.76 26.92
CA ALA A 1079 46.13 -9.45 26.00
C ALA A 1079 47.01 -8.32 26.55
#